data_AF-A0A951K0G8-F1
#
_entry.id   AF-A0A951K0G8-F1
#
_cell.length_a   1.000
_cell.length_b   1.000
_cell.length_c   1.000
_cell.angle_alpha   90.00
_cell.angle_beta   90.00
_cell.angle_gamma   90.00
#
_symmetry.space_group_name_H-M   'P 1'
#
loop_
_entity.id
_entity.type
_entity.pdbx_description
1 polymer ?
#
loop_
_entity_poly.entity_id
_entity_poly.type
_entity_poly.pdbx_seq_one_letter_code
_entity_poly.pdbx_strand_id
1 'polypeptide(L)'
;MKTGTLNVQGSTFTNNTAGDDGGAISVGTLGDANGEHPATISGSTFDGNQASTDTATGDGGDGGAVHADAPLTVTSSTFDSNANTSSVADNGGAIRSEHDLSISGSTFTNNQTRFLGGAIDAADAADPGGAVLTISHTRFQGNANVSVGGGDGGAIYTKVPADISDSELLTNVADDDGGALYAKGVAVTVTRTTFDGNTANDFGGAIELDAATLSLTRSTLSSNETSGGDGGGLNVGPSSTANLTNTTVSGNRAGDSGGGIASDGTLNVSFATVAGNQANTAGGTGQAGGIYASAGTVTLKHTVLATNTLANTTPDNCDANAGTFTSHGFNVTDDEKCPIDGTGDQNVADAGLLALADNGGPTQTHALQSTSPAVDLPEVASSTDCTSIDGAAVGSDQRGSSRPDDGDEDGTATCDSGAFELQTAGGAPTEEPTTEPTPTPTPTPTPTPTPTPTPTPTPTQTPEGVVRLAGVDRWETAVEISRERFADGSADTVVLARGDNGANNDGYADALSGTPLAVNLGVPLLITPPDHLPAGIEAEIARVLGGSGTVVILGGEAALSSTVELRLDELGYDTQRLAGADRIATALKIANATDATPSAILITRGWAFPDALAAGPAAAHVGGVVVLNGDGERSPDVDGYLAAHPDASVFAIGGQMASLFPEAAPVFGADRFATAAAVAGEFFTDPVVAGLSRSDTFPDSLAGGTHIGSRGGPMLLTSEAASGLDLHWETALYVCGEEVSLRTGYLYGGEMAVSSATEQTYADRMAGTGCG
;
A
#
# COMPACT_ATOMS: atom_id res chain seq x y z
N MET A 1 -6.11 -42.06 10.85
CA MET A 1 -7.06 -42.38 11.94
C MET A 1 -8.41 -42.70 11.31
N LYS A 2 -9.18 -43.70 11.75
CA LYS A 2 -10.37 -44.21 11.01
C LYS A 2 -11.70 -43.45 11.25
N THR A 3 -11.66 -42.15 11.62
CA THR A 3 -12.78 -41.19 11.77
C THR A 3 -12.32 -40.04 12.70
N GLY A 4 -11.55 -39.09 12.18
CA GLY A 4 -11.07 -37.98 13.01
C GLY A 4 -10.84 -36.71 12.22
N THR A 5 -11.39 -35.60 12.70
CA THR A 5 -11.05 -34.25 12.27
C THR A 5 -9.66 -33.89 12.80
N LEU A 6 -8.79 -33.33 11.95
CA LEU A 6 -7.53 -32.74 12.39
C LEU A 6 -7.80 -31.30 12.86
N ASN A 7 -7.38 -30.96 14.08
CA ASN A 7 -7.43 -29.59 14.59
C ASN A 7 -6.03 -29.14 14.98
N VAL A 8 -5.56 -28.09 14.31
CA VAL A 8 -4.26 -27.45 14.51
C VAL A 8 -4.51 -26.03 15.00
N GLN A 9 -4.04 -25.72 16.20
CA GLN A 9 -4.29 -24.43 16.84
C GLN A 9 -3.02 -23.90 17.50
N GLY A 10 -2.63 -22.66 17.22
CA GLY A 10 -1.49 -22.02 17.87
C GLY A 10 -0.16 -22.71 17.59
N SER A 11 -0.05 -23.43 16.47
CA SER A 11 1.09 -24.29 16.16
C SER A 11 2.02 -23.62 15.16
N THR A 12 3.31 -23.95 15.23
CA THR A 12 4.32 -23.49 14.28
C THR A 12 4.96 -24.67 13.56
N PHE A 13 4.95 -24.63 12.23
CA PHE A 13 5.58 -25.59 11.33
C PHE A 13 6.66 -24.86 10.54
N THR A 14 7.93 -25.14 10.83
CA THR A 14 9.06 -24.45 10.22
C THR A 14 9.97 -25.42 9.48
N ASN A 15 10.26 -25.13 8.21
CA ASN A 15 11.20 -25.88 7.37
C ASN A 15 10.92 -27.39 7.32
N ASN A 16 9.66 -27.81 7.38
CA ASN A 16 9.31 -29.21 7.15
C ASN A 16 9.42 -29.52 5.65
N THR A 17 9.80 -30.74 5.31
CA THR A 17 9.96 -31.15 3.91
C THR A 17 9.32 -32.52 3.69
N ALA A 18 8.44 -32.59 2.69
CA ALA A 18 7.88 -33.82 2.17
C ALA A 18 8.44 -34.13 0.77
N GLY A 19 8.59 -35.42 0.48
CA GLY A 19 8.98 -35.90 -0.84
C GLY A 19 7.81 -36.05 -1.80
N ASP A 20 6.60 -35.66 -1.39
CA ASP A 20 5.36 -35.75 -2.17
C ASP A 20 4.50 -34.58 -1.69
N ASP A 21 3.37 -34.84 -1.03
CA ASP A 21 2.42 -33.80 -0.64
C ASP A 21 2.64 -33.17 0.73
N GLY A 22 2.29 -31.88 0.84
CA GLY A 22 2.02 -31.22 2.11
C GLY A 22 3.25 -31.19 3.01
N GLY A 23 4.20 -30.31 2.72
CA GLY A 23 5.49 -30.23 3.41
C GLY A 23 5.39 -30.27 4.94
N ALA A 24 4.31 -29.72 5.50
CA ALA A 24 3.95 -29.85 6.91
C ALA A 24 2.76 -30.78 7.17
N ILE A 25 1.66 -30.64 6.41
CA ILE A 25 0.40 -31.35 6.66
C ILE A 25 -0.17 -31.87 5.33
N SER A 26 -0.50 -33.16 5.29
CA SER A 26 -1.34 -33.74 4.24
C SER A 26 -2.66 -34.22 4.85
N VAL A 27 -3.77 -33.75 4.29
CA VAL A 27 -5.15 -34.04 4.69
C VAL A 27 -5.79 -34.90 3.60
N GLY A 28 -5.73 -36.22 3.75
CA GLY A 28 -6.21 -37.15 2.73
C GLY A 28 -7.56 -37.82 3.03
N THR A 29 -8.17 -38.39 1.99
CA THR A 29 -9.23 -39.40 2.13
C THR A 29 -8.57 -40.76 2.37
N LEU A 30 -8.75 -41.39 3.54
CA LEU A 30 -8.01 -42.62 3.91
C LEU A 30 -8.51 -43.88 3.18
N GLY A 31 -8.85 -43.80 1.88
CA GLY A 31 -9.33 -44.93 1.06
C GLY A 31 -10.42 -45.76 1.75
N ASP A 32 -11.12 -45.20 2.73
CA ASP A 32 -12.09 -45.88 3.56
C ASP A 32 -13.49 -45.53 3.08
N ALA A 33 -14.37 -46.51 3.13
CA ALA A 33 -15.72 -46.40 2.57
C ALA A 33 -16.64 -45.43 3.35
N ASN A 34 -16.10 -44.65 4.31
CA ASN A 34 -16.87 -44.02 5.40
C ASN A 34 -16.54 -42.53 5.70
N GLY A 35 -15.97 -41.77 4.76
CA GLY A 35 -16.17 -40.31 4.72
C GLY A 35 -14.91 -39.43 4.70
N GLU A 36 -15.14 -38.16 4.40
CA GLU A 36 -14.17 -37.06 4.40
C GLU A 36 -13.61 -36.82 5.82
N HIS A 37 -12.31 -36.55 5.93
CA HIS A 37 -11.64 -36.25 7.21
C HIS A 37 -11.21 -34.79 7.21
N PRO A 38 -12.11 -33.85 7.59
CA PRO A 38 -11.83 -32.42 7.48
C PRO A 38 -10.70 -31.97 8.42
N ALA A 39 -10.08 -30.85 8.08
CA ALA A 39 -9.05 -30.22 8.88
C ALA A 39 -9.39 -28.76 9.20
N THR A 40 -8.99 -28.34 10.39
CA THR A 40 -9.08 -26.95 10.85
C THR A 40 -7.70 -26.48 11.30
N ILE A 41 -7.29 -25.32 10.79
CA ILE A 41 -6.04 -24.64 11.11
C ILE A 41 -6.41 -23.25 11.64
N SER A 42 -5.95 -22.91 12.84
CA SER A 42 -6.26 -21.64 13.48
C SER A 42 -5.06 -21.06 14.22
N GLY A 43 -4.82 -19.75 14.10
CA GLY A 43 -3.76 -19.08 14.86
C GLY A 43 -2.37 -19.70 14.64
N SER A 44 -2.11 -20.31 13.49
CA SER A 44 -0.93 -21.16 13.27
C SER A 44 -0.01 -20.56 12.21
N THR A 45 1.27 -20.93 12.26
CA THR A 45 2.32 -20.43 11.36
C THR A 45 2.95 -21.58 10.58
N PHE A 46 3.04 -21.42 9.27
CA PHE A 46 3.71 -22.29 8.33
C PHE A 46 4.79 -21.48 7.64
N ASP A 47 6.04 -21.72 8.03
CA ASP A 47 7.21 -20.96 7.55
C ASP A 47 8.22 -21.88 6.85
N GLY A 48 8.53 -21.62 5.58
CA GLY A 48 9.58 -22.33 4.86
C GLY A 48 9.30 -23.81 4.57
N ASN A 49 8.04 -24.26 4.67
CA ASN A 49 7.70 -25.67 4.45
C ASN A 49 7.71 -26.00 2.95
N GLN A 50 8.15 -27.22 2.62
CA GLN A 50 8.43 -27.60 1.26
C GLN A 50 7.85 -28.96 0.87
N ALA A 51 7.19 -29.00 -0.28
CA ALA A 51 6.85 -30.20 -1.02
C ALA A 51 7.80 -30.34 -2.22
N SER A 52 8.10 -31.57 -2.63
CA SER A 52 9.01 -31.86 -3.75
C SER A 52 8.60 -33.12 -4.49
N THR A 53 9.19 -33.40 -5.65
CA THR A 53 8.86 -34.59 -6.46
C THR A 53 9.24 -35.89 -5.75
N ASP A 54 8.33 -36.87 -5.74
CA ASP A 54 8.66 -38.22 -5.29
C ASP A 54 9.55 -38.88 -6.35
N THR A 55 10.84 -38.95 -6.04
CA THR A 55 11.83 -39.60 -6.92
C THR A 55 11.58 -41.09 -7.17
N ALA A 56 10.71 -41.74 -6.38
CA ALA A 56 10.38 -43.15 -6.52
C ALA A 56 9.20 -43.42 -7.47
N THR A 57 8.16 -42.58 -7.46
CA THR A 57 6.98 -42.71 -8.33
C THR A 57 7.05 -41.82 -9.56
N GLY A 58 7.79 -40.70 -9.47
CA GLY A 58 7.80 -39.63 -10.47
C GLY A 58 6.58 -38.71 -10.38
N ASP A 59 5.74 -38.88 -9.35
CA ASP A 59 4.59 -38.02 -9.09
C ASP A 59 5.08 -36.68 -8.52
N GLY A 60 4.45 -35.60 -8.97
CA GLY A 60 4.78 -34.27 -8.49
C GLY A 60 4.08 -34.01 -7.17
N GLY A 61 4.83 -33.59 -6.14
CA GLY A 61 4.22 -33.24 -4.86
C GLY A 61 3.31 -32.03 -4.96
N ASP A 62 2.25 -31.99 -4.17
CA ASP A 62 1.26 -30.91 -4.12
C ASP A 62 1.25 -30.17 -2.77
N GLY A 63 1.01 -28.86 -2.79
CA GLY A 63 0.86 -28.04 -1.57
C GLY A 63 2.14 -27.90 -0.75
N GLY A 64 2.89 -26.82 -0.93
CA GLY A 64 4.21 -26.65 -0.27
C GLY A 64 4.18 -26.77 1.25
N ALA A 65 3.14 -26.25 1.90
CA ALA A 65 2.88 -26.46 3.33
C ALA A 65 1.78 -27.49 3.58
N VAL A 66 0.65 -27.33 2.89
CA VAL A 66 -0.57 -28.11 3.14
C VAL A 66 -1.12 -28.65 1.84
N HIS A 67 -1.38 -29.96 1.82
CA HIS A 67 -2.18 -30.61 0.79
C HIS A 67 -3.51 -31.07 1.38
N ALA A 68 -4.64 -30.84 0.69
CA ALA A 68 -5.97 -31.15 1.21
C ALA A 68 -6.95 -31.73 0.18
N ASP A 69 -7.23 -33.03 0.32
CA ASP A 69 -8.26 -33.80 -0.41
C ASP A 69 -9.62 -33.84 0.33
N ALA A 70 -9.74 -33.12 1.44
CA ALA A 70 -10.92 -33.04 2.27
C ALA A 70 -11.12 -31.59 2.76
N PRO A 71 -12.32 -31.20 3.23
CA PRO A 71 -12.59 -29.81 3.59
C PRO A 71 -11.54 -29.25 4.55
N LEU A 72 -11.02 -28.08 4.20
CA LEU A 72 -10.00 -27.37 4.97
C LEU A 72 -10.51 -25.98 5.35
N THR A 73 -10.48 -25.68 6.65
CA THR A 73 -10.72 -24.32 7.16
C THR A 73 -9.44 -23.77 7.77
N VAL A 74 -9.04 -22.59 7.32
CA VAL A 74 -7.85 -21.85 7.78
C VAL A 74 -8.30 -20.50 8.31
N THR A 75 -7.92 -20.18 9.54
CA THR A 75 -8.30 -18.92 10.20
C THR A 75 -7.13 -18.29 10.92
N SER A 76 -6.98 -16.97 10.83
CA SER A 76 -5.97 -16.22 11.60
C SER A 76 -4.57 -16.84 11.55
N SER A 77 -4.16 -17.35 10.39
CA SER A 77 -2.94 -18.13 10.23
C SER A 77 -1.99 -17.50 9.21
N THR A 78 -0.71 -17.80 9.35
CA THR A 78 0.35 -17.26 8.48
C THR A 78 1.00 -18.38 7.70
N PHE A 79 1.11 -18.19 6.39
CA PHE A 79 1.85 -19.03 5.46
C PHE A 79 2.93 -18.16 4.82
N ASP A 80 4.16 -18.26 5.30
CA ASP A 80 5.30 -17.50 4.79
C ASP A 80 6.33 -18.41 4.14
N SER A 81 6.81 -17.99 2.97
CA SER A 81 7.95 -18.61 2.28
C SER A 81 7.82 -20.13 2.06
N ASN A 82 6.60 -20.67 2.00
CA ASN A 82 6.38 -22.08 1.71
C ASN A 82 6.54 -22.31 0.21
N ALA A 83 7.06 -23.47 -0.17
CA ALA A 83 7.32 -23.73 -1.57
C ALA A 83 6.95 -25.15 -2.02
N ASN A 84 6.35 -25.23 -3.20
CA ASN A 84 6.33 -26.45 -3.98
C ASN A 84 7.47 -26.41 -4.99
N THR A 85 8.41 -27.35 -4.85
CA THR A 85 9.64 -27.41 -5.63
C THR A 85 9.74 -28.68 -6.48
N SER A 86 8.59 -29.28 -6.80
CA SER A 86 8.52 -30.40 -7.72
C SER A 86 9.00 -30.01 -9.15
N SER A 87 8.99 -30.92 -10.10
CA SER A 87 9.36 -30.62 -11.50
C SER A 87 8.37 -31.20 -12.50
N VAL A 88 7.27 -31.75 -12.00
CA VAL A 88 6.36 -32.61 -12.77
C VAL A 88 4.88 -32.24 -12.56
N ALA A 89 4.55 -31.46 -11.53
CA ALA A 89 3.23 -30.90 -11.23
C ALA A 89 3.34 -30.03 -9.96
N ASP A 90 3.78 -28.78 -10.08
CA ASP A 90 4.01 -27.93 -8.91
C ASP A 90 2.80 -27.04 -8.71
N ASN A 91 1.97 -27.40 -7.74
CA ASN A 91 0.71 -26.69 -7.52
C ASN A 91 0.60 -26.26 -6.06
N GLY A 92 0.16 -25.03 -5.85
CA GLY A 92 -0.07 -24.44 -4.53
C GLY A 92 1.23 -24.29 -3.73
N GLY A 93 1.87 -23.13 -3.82
CA GLY A 93 3.13 -22.91 -3.07
C GLY A 93 2.97 -22.99 -1.56
N ALA A 94 1.80 -22.61 -1.03
CA ALA A 94 1.42 -22.85 0.36
C ALA A 94 0.41 -23.99 0.49
N ILE A 95 -0.73 -23.84 -0.18
CA ILE A 95 -1.87 -24.76 -0.04
C ILE A 95 -2.28 -25.23 -1.43
N ARG A 96 -2.41 -26.55 -1.58
CA ARG A 96 -3.22 -27.13 -2.63
C ARG A 96 -4.44 -27.80 -2.03
N SER A 97 -5.61 -27.49 -2.55
CA SER A 97 -6.85 -28.15 -2.15
C SER A 97 -7.62 -28.66 -3.35
N GLU A 98 -8.10 -29.90 -3.21
CA GLU A 98 -9.00 -30.58 -4.15
C GLU A 98 -10.45 -30.62 -3.62
N HIS A 99 -10.75 -29.85 -2.58
CA HIS A 99 -12.04 -29.81 -1.88
C HIS A 99 -12.35 -28.38 -1.39
N ASP A 100 -13.42 -28.20 -0.61
CA ASP A 100 -13.80 -26.95 0.04
C ASP A 100 -12.63 -26.37 0.83
N LEU A 101 -12.25 -25.14 0.46
CA LEU A 101 -11.20 -24.38 1.13
C LEU A 101 -11.79 -23.06 1.62
N SER A 102 -11.89 -22.91 2.94
CA SER A 102 -12.32 -21.67 3.58
C SER A 102 -11.16 -21.03 4.30
N ILE A 103 -10.87 -19.77 3.98
CA ILE A 103 -9.76 -19.01 4.52
C ILE A 103 -10.29 -17.68 5.04
N SER A 104 -9.96 -17.34 6.29
CA SER A 104 -10.26 -16.01 6.82
C SER A 104 -9.20 -15.44 7.75
N GLY A 105 -9.05 -14.11 7.76
CA GLY A 105 -8.16 -13.42 8.68
C GLY A 105 -6.70 -13.84 8.55
N SER A 106 -6.29 -14.40 7.42
CA SER A 106 -5.00 -15.11 7.27
C SER A 106 -4.04 -14.33 6.38
N THR A 107 -2.78 -14.74 6.35
CA THR A 107 -1.75 -14.08 5.52
C THR A 107 -0.90 -15.11 4.78
N PHE A 108 -0.71 -14.88 3.49
CA PHE A 108 0.11 -15.68 2.60
C PHE A 108 1.18 -14.78 2.00
N THR A 109 2.43 -14.95 2.44
CA THR A 109 3.57 -14.14 2.01
C THR A 109 4.65 -14.98 1.36
N ASN A 110 5.20 -14.50 0.25
CA ASN A 110 6.40 -15.07 -0.39
C ASN A 110 6.31 -16.57 -0.73
N ASN A 111 5.10 -17.12 -0.82
CA ASN A 111 4.91 -18.53 -1.15
C ASN A 111 5.18 -18.74 -2.64
N GLN A 112 5.77 -19.88 -2.95
CA GLN A 112 6.34 -20.12 -4.27
C GLN A 112 5.97 -21.49 -4.84
N THR A 113 5.66 -21.51 -6.12
CA THR A 113 5.47 -22.74 -6.91
C THR A 113 6.15 -22.56 -8.26
N ARG A 114 6.22 -23.59 -9.09
CA ARG A 114 6.69 -23.48 -10.48
C ARG A 114 5.59 -23.43 -11.52
N PHE A 115 4.36 -23.81 -11.20
CA PHE A 115 3.26 -23.82 -12.17
C PHE A 115 2.06 -23.01 -11.66
N LEU A 116 1.19 -23.61 -10.84
CA LEU A 116 -0.12 -23.04 -10.56
C LEU A 116 -0.22 -22.56 -9.12
N GLY A 117 -0.68 -21.31 -8.94
CA GLY A 117 -1.08 -20.81 -7.63
C GLY A 117 0.10 -20.55 -6.69
N GLY A 118 0.73 -19.37 -6.79
CA GLY A 118 1.89 -18.98 -5.96
C GLY A 118 1.70 -19.28 -4.47
N ALA A 119 0.51 -18.99 -3.95
CA ALA A 119 0.09 -19.42 -2.62
C ALA A 119 -0.90 -20.58 -2.68
N ILE A 120 -1.97 -20.43 -3.45
CA ILE A 120 -3.12 -21.35 -3.44
C ILE A 120 -3.37 -21.88 -4.84
N ASP A 121 -3.44 -23.20 -4.94
CA ASP A 121 -4.12 -23.87 -6.04
C ASP A 121 -5.39 -24.55 -5.52
N ALA A 122 -6.53 -24.12 -6.02
CA ALA A 122 -7.84 -24.71 -5.75
C ALA A 122 -8.32 -25.43 -7.03
N ALA A 123 -8.09 -26.74 -7.08
CA ALA A 123 -8.36 -27.58 -8.23
C ALA A 123 -9.45 -28.61 -7.92
N ASP A 124 -9.98 -29.26 -8.96
CA ASP A 124 -10.83 -30.43 -8.82
C ASP A 124 -10.20 -31.56 -9.63
N ALA A 125 -9.90 -32.69 -8.97
CA ALA A 125 -9.21 -33.82 -9.60
C ALA A 125 -10.09 -34.59 -10.60
N ALA A 126 -11.44 -34.52 -10.54
CA ALA A 126 -12.29 -35.27 -11.48
C ALA A 126 -13.82 -34.96 -11.49
N ASP A 127 -14.36 -34.08 -10.62
CA ASP A 127 -15.79 -33.72 -10.35
C ASP A 127 -16.78 -34.91 -10.23
N PRO A 128 -17.45 -35.06 -9.07
CA PRO A 128 -18.77 -34.44 -8.95
C PRO A 128 -19.08 -33.90 -7.53
N GLY A 129 -19.09 -32.58 -7.37
CA GLY A 129 -20.08 -31.92 -6.51
C GLY A 129 -19.58 -30.84 -5.55
N GLY A 130 -19.18 -29.67 -6.07
CA GLY A 130 -19.43 -28.41 -5.36
C GLY A 130 -18.35 -27.92 -4.40
N ALA A 131 -17.09 -28.27 -4.61
CA ALA A 131 -15.99 -27.62 -3.90
C ALA A 131 -16.03 -26.10 -4.15
N VAL A 132 -15.83 -25.30 -3.11
CA VAL A 132 -15.82 -23.83 -3.18
C VAL A 132 -14.57 -23.29 -2.47
N LEU A 133 -13.95 -22.30 -3.09
CA LEU A 133 -12.95 -21.47 -2.46
C LEU A 133 -13.63 -20.24 -1.83
N THR A 134 -13.55 -20.09 -0.51
CA THR A 134 -14.03 -18.89 0.19
C THR A 134 -12.86 -18.21 0.88
N ILE A 135 -12.62 -16.94 0.54
CA ILE A 135 -11.54 -16.13 1.11
C ILE A 135 -12.14 -14.84 1.65
N SER A 136 -11.81 -14.49 2.89
CA SER A 136 -12.20 -13.20 3.46
C SER A 136 -11.12 -12.61 4.37
N HIS A 137 -10.99 -11.28 4.45
CA HIS A 137 -10.05 -10.64 5.40
C HIS A 137 -8.63 -11.22 5.31
N THR A 138 -8.17 -11.53 4.10
CA THR A 138 -6.93 -12.29 3.89
C THR A 138 -6.00 -11.50 2.99
N ARG A 139 -4.72 -11.52 3.34
CA ARG A 139 -3.67 -10.85 2.58
C ARG A 139 -2.80 -11.85 1.83
N PHE A 140 -2.64 -11.65 0.53
CA PHE A 140 -1.69 -12.36 -0.34
C PHE A 140 -0.65 -11.37 -0.81
N GLN A 141 0.60 -11.51 -0.35
CA GLN A 141 1.66 -10.57 -0.71
C GLN A 141 2.94 -11.24 -1.19
N GLY A 142 3.42 -10.85 -2.37
CA GLY A 142 4.72 -11.32 -2.87
C GLY A 142 4.75 -12.82 -3.17
N ASN A 143 3.58 -13.46 -3.31
CA ASN A 143 3.52 -14.84 -3.74
C ASN A 143 3.85 -14.91 -5.23
N ALA A 144 4.46 -16.00 -5.65
CA ALA A 144 4.90 -16.11 -7.01
C ALA A 144 4.84 -17.54 -7.54
N ASN A 145 4.58 -17.68 -8.83
CA ASN A 145 5.05 -18.85 -9.56
C ASN A 145 6.40 -18.49 -10.22
N VAL A 146 7.44 -19.27 -9.91
CA VAL A 146 8.85 -19.01 -10.21
C VAL A 146 9.42 -20.14 -11.05
N SER A 147 8.94 -20.29 -12.29
CA SER A 147 9.60 -21.16 -13.26
C SER A 147 9.30 -20.79 -14.69
N VAL A 148 10.28 -21.07 -15.55
CA VAL A 148 10.30 -20.89 -17.00
C VAL A 148 9.28 -21.78 -17.69
N GLY A 149 8.06 -21.30 -17.95
CA GLY A 149 7.18 -21.92 -18.95
C GLY A 149 5.70 -22.05 -18.60
N GLY A 150 5.05 -20.95 -18.24
CA GLY A 150 3.59 -20.87 -18.31
C GLY A 150 2.87 -21.06 -16.97
N GLY A 151 3.36 -20.39 -15.93
CA GLY A 151 2.76 -20.44 -14.60
C GLY A 151 1.63 -19.43 -14.43
N ASP A 152 0.46 -19.90 -14.04
CA ASP A 152 -0.75 -19.10 -13.86
C ASP A 152 -1.05 -18.82 -12.37
N GLY A 153 -1.63 -17.66 -12.08
CA GLY A 153 -2.15 -17.33 -10.75
C GLY A 153 -1.03 -17.09 -9.74
N GLY A 154 -0.43 -15.90 -9.78
CA GLY A 154 0.73 -15.59 -8.94
C GLY A 154 0.45 -15.61 -7.43
N ALA A 155 -0.80 -15.44 -7.01
CA ALA A 155 -1.24 -15.84 -5.66
C ALA A 155 -2.20 -17.02 -5.70
N ILE A 156 -3.25 -16.92 -6.52
CA ILE A 156 -4.38 -17.85 -6.51
C ILE A 156 -4.62 -18.34 -7.92
N TYR A 157 -4.64 -19.66 -8.06
CA TYR A 157 -5.21 -20.34 -9.21
C TYR A 157 -6.49 -21.05 -8.78
N THR A 158 -7.58 -20.89 -9.53
CA THR A 158 -8.83 -21.59 -9.23
C THR A 158 -9.51 -22.20 -10.45
N LYS A 159 -9.90 -23.47 -10.29
CA LYS A 159 -10.81 -24.24 -11.14
C LYS A 159 -12.10 -24.63 -10.42
N VAL A 160 -12.32 -24.07 -9.23
CA VAL A 160 -13.56 -24.19 -8.46
C VAL A 160 -14.20 -22.79 -8.29
N PRO A 161 -15.53 -22.68 -8.10
CA PRO A 161 -16.15 -21.41 -7.80
C PRO A 161 -15.49 -20.72 -6.59
N ALA A 162 -15.30 -19.40 -6.67
CA ALA A 162 -14.62 -18.65 -5.63
C ALA A 162 -15.41 -17.42 -5.18
N ASP A 163 -15.44 -17.18 -3.87
CA ASP A 163 -15.93 -15.95 -3.24
C ASP A 163 -14.78 -15.32 -2.45
N ILE A 164 -14.31 -14.16 -2.91
CA ILE A 164 -13.18 -13.43 -2.35
C ILE A 164 -13.66 -12.06 -1.88
N SER A 165 -13.56 -11.79 -0.59
CA SER A 165 -14.07 -10.55 -0.01
C SER A 165 -13.13 -9.89 0.98
N ASP A 166 -13.19 -8.57 1.12
CA ASP A 166 -12.49 -7.84 2.18
C ASP A 166 -11.00 -8.19 2.25
N SER A 167 -10.35 -8.38 1.10
CA SER A 167 -9.02 -9.01 1.01
C SER A 167 -8.05 -8.16 0.19
N GLU A 168 -6.78 -8.48 0.30
CA GLU A 168 -5.70 -7.77 -0.38
C GLU A 168 -4.82 -8.75 -1.13
N LEU A 169 -4.62 -8.52 -2.43
CA LEU A 169 -3.71 -9.27 -3.28
C LEU A 169 -2.68 -8.30 -3.84
N LEU A 170 -1.49 -8.33 -3.25
CA LEU A 170 -0.48 -7.30 -3.42
C LEU A 170 0.82 -7.88 -3.96
N THR A 171 1.38 -7.24 -4.98
CA THR A 171 2.74 -7.53 -5.48
C THR A 171 2.99 -9.02 -5.77
N ASN A 172 1.96 -9.76 -6.18
CA ASN A 172 2.09 -11.16 -6.56
C ASN A 172 2.51 -11.27 -8.03
N VAL A 173 3.22 -12.33 -8.36
CA VAL A 173 3.88 -12.47 -9.67
C VAL A 173 3.54 -13.79 -10.33
N ALA A 174 3.04 -13.72 -11.56
CA ALA A 174 2.86 -14.87 -12.46
C ALA A 174 3.86 -14.80 -13.62
N ASP A 175 4.36 -15.97 -14.05
CA ASP A 175 5.21 -16.12 -15.23
C ASP A 175 4.40 -16.07 -16.53
N ASP A 176 3.09 -16.36 -16.51
CA ASP A 176 2.21 -16.26 -17.68
C ASP A 176 1.08 -15.28 -17.38
N ASP A 177 0.03 -15.75 -16.71
CA ASP A 177 -1.24 -15.04 -16.62
C ASP A 177 -1.74 -14.88 -15.18
N GLY A 178 -2.47 -13.80 -14.92
CA GLY A 178 -3.15 -13.56 -13.66
C GLY A 178 -2.17 -13.39 -12.51
N GLY A 179 -1.46 -12.25 -12.48
CA GLY A 179 -0.40 -11.99 -11.50
C GLY A 179 -0.84 -12.15 -10.05
N ALA A 180 -2.11 -11.89 -9.76
CA ALA A 180 -2.75 -12.23 -8.49
C ALA A 180 -3.67 -13.46 -8.60
N LEU A 181 -4.64 -13.41 -9.52
CA LEU A 181 -5.72 -14.39 -9.63
C LEU A 181 -5.86 -14.88 -11.07
N TYR A 182 -5.86 -16.19 -11.24
CA TYR A 182 -6.27 -16.86 -12.47
C TYR A 182 -7.51 -17.72 -12.22
N ALA A 183 -8.57 -17.50 -13.00
CA ALA A 183 -9.80 -18.28 -12.92
C ALA A 183 -10.11 -18.99 -14.24
N LYS A 184 -10.35 -20.31 -14.17
CA LYS A 184 -10.60 -21.15 -15.35
C LYS A 184 -11.95 -21.87 -15.31
N GLY A 185 -12.85 -21.57 -16.23
CA GLY A 185 -14.09 -22.33 -16.40
C GLY A 185 -15.11 -22.19 -15.26
N VAL A 186 -14.94 -21.19 -14.38
CA VAL A 186 -15.69 -21.06 -13.12
C VAL A 186 -16.27 -19.68 -12.90
N ALA A 187 -17.17 -19.57 -11.93
CA ALA A 187 -17.69 -18.29 -11.45
C ALA A 187 -16.88 -17.80 -10.24
N VAL A 188 -16.44 -16.55 -10.30
CA VAL A 188 -15.73 -15.87 -9.23
C VAL A 188 -16.49 -14.60 -8.85
N THR A 189 -16.73 -14.43 -7.55
CA THR A 189 -17.23 -13.19 -6.98
C THR A 189 -16.13 -12.54 -6.17
N VAL A 190 -15.89 -11.25 -6.43
CA VAL A 190 -14.89 -10.45 -5.74
C VAL A 190 -15.53 -9.17 -5.23
N THR A 191 -15.41 -8.91 -3.94
CA THR A 191 -16.09 -7.78 -3.31
C THR A 191 -15.22 -7.10 -2.25
N ARG A 192 -15.06 -5.77 -2.30
CA ARG A 192 -14.25 -5.04 -1.30
C ARG A 192 -12.81 -5.55 -1.21
N THR A 193 -12.21 -5.79 -2.37
CA THR A 193 -10.88 -6.39 -2.47
C THR A 193 -9.94 -5.47 -3.24
N THR A 194 -8.71 -5.35 -2.77
CA THR A 194 -7.65 -4.58 -3.44
C THR A 194 -6.69 -5.51 -4.15
N PHE A 195 -6.45 -5.26 -5.44
CA PHE A 195 -5.40 -5.87 -6.24
C PHE A 195 -4.40 -4.79 -6.60
N ASP A 196 -3.24 -4.77 -5.94
CA ASP A 196 -2.25 -3.70 -6.16
C ASP A 196 -0.86 -4.23 -6.48
N GLY A 197 -0.23 -3.69 -7.52
CA GLY A 197 1.16 -3.98 -7.84
C GLY A 197 1.43 -5.40 -8.32
N ASN A 198 0.42 -6.17 -8.72
CA ASN A 198 0.61 -7.54 -9.21
C ASN A 198 1.15 -7.54 -10.64
N THR A 199 1.91 -8.56 -11.01
CA THR A 199 2.58 -8.63 -12.31
C THR A 199 2.36 -9.98 -12.97
N ALA A 200 2.07 -9.96 -14.26
CA ALA A 200 2.07 -11.14 -15.14
C ALA A 200 2.93 -10.85 -16.38
N ASN A 201 3.28 -11.86 -17.18
CA ASN A 201 4.00 -11.61 -18.42
C ASN A 201 3.05 -11.39 -19.60
N ASP A 202 2.03 -12.23 -19.70
CA ASP A 202 1.14 -12.30 -20.85
C ASP A 202 -0.18 -11.59 -20.54
N PHE A 203 -1.14 -12.21 -19.86
CA PHE A 203 -2.48 -11.63 -19.68
C PHE A 203 -2.86 -11.37 -18.23
N GLY A 204 -3.53 -10.24 -17.99
CA GLY A 204 -4.14 -9.96 -16.69
C GLY A 204 -3.10 -9.74 -15.59
N GLY A 205 -2.49 -8.55 -15.54
CA GLY A 205 -1.45 -8.26 -14.54
C GLY A 205 -1.92 -8.47 -13.10
N ALA A 206 -3.22 -8.26 -12.82
CA ALA A 206 -3.86 -8.73 -11.60
C ALA A 206 -4.75 -9.97 -11.81
N ILE A 207 -5.72 -9.90 -12.73
CA ILE A 207 -6.74 -10.95 -12.90
C ILE A 207 -6.80 -11.44 -14.34
N GLU A 208 -6.75 -12.76 -14.53
CA GLU A 208 -7.03 -13.45 -15.79
C GLU A 208 -8.32 -14.29 -15.69
N LEU A 209 -9.14 -14.24 -16.76
CA LEU A 209 -10.34 -15.05 -16.91
C LEU A 209 -10.29 -15.92 -18.19
N ASP A 210 -10.16 -17.23 -18.03
CA ASP A 210 -10.24 -18.20 -19.12
C ASP A 210 -11.56 -19.00 -19.06
N ALA A 211 -12.47 -18.75 -20.00
CA ALA A 211 -13.83 -19.29 -20.01
C ALA A 211 -14.57 -19.15 -18.66
N ALA A 212 -14.27 -18.08 -17.92
CA ALA A 212 -14.72 -17.83 -16.56
C ALA A 212 -15.67 -16.63 -16.47
N THR A 213 -16.45 -16.56 -15.38
CA THR A 213 -17.30 -15.40 -15.09
C THR A 213 -16.83 -14.69 -13.84
N LEU A 214 -16.66 -13.38 -13.90
CA LEU A 214 -16.30 -12.51 -12.79
C LEU A 214 -17.45 -11.54 -12.45
N SER A 215 -17.78 -11.44 -11.17
CA SER A 215 -18.53 -10.33 -10.59
C SER A 215 -17.59 -9.57 -9.66
N LEU A 216 -17.18 -8.36 -10.05
CA LEU A 216 -16.20 -7.56 -9.32
C LEU A 216 -16.88 -6.27 -8.82
N THR A 217 -17.06 -6.17 -7.52
CA THR A 217 -17.80 -5.05 -6.91
C THR A 217 -17.06 -4.35 -5.80
N ARG A 218 -17.20 -3.02 -5.72
CA ARG A 218 -16.58 -2.21 -4.64
C ARG A 218 -15.10 -2.50 -4.43
N SER A 219 -14.35 -2.67 -5.52
CA SER A 219 -12.98 -3.19 -5.50
C SER A 219 -12.04 -2.30 -6.30
N THR A 220 -10.75 -2.40 -6.00
CA THR A 220 -9.72 -1.59 -6.66
C THR A 220 -8.68 -2.49 -7.31
N LEU A 221 -8.44 -2.27 -8.61
CA LEU A 221 -7.31 -2.83 -9.33
C LEU A 221 -6.36 -1.67 -9.63
N SER A 222 -5.22 -1.61 -8.95
CA SER A 222 -4.26 -0.53 -9.10
C SER A 222 -2.83 -0.99 -9.36
N SER A 223 -2.07 -0.20 -10.12
CA SER A 223 -0.63 -0.41 -10.29
C SER A 223 -0.22 -1.81 -10.80
N ASN A 224 -1.14 -2.58 -11.39
CA ASN A 224 -0.86 -3.93 -11.86
C ASN A 224 -0.26 -3.88 -13.28
N GLU A 225 0.60 -4.83 -13.61
CA GLU A 225 1.40 -4.78 -14.83
C GLU A 225 1.41 -6.10 -15.62
N THR A 226 1.29 -6.02 -16.94
CA THR A 226 1.76 -7.07 -17.84
C THR A 226 3.03 -6.62 -18.55
N SER A 227 4.04 -7.49 -18.62
CA SER A 227 5.33 -7.14 -19.24
C SER A 227 5.26 -7.14 -20.77
N GLY A 228 4.51 -8.06 -21.36
CA GLY A 228 4.47 -8.31 -22.80
C GLY A 228 3.08 -8.38 -23.43
N GLY A 229 2.03 -8.71 -22.67
CA GLY A 229 0.68 -8.85 -23.23
C GLY A 229 -0.32 -7.80 -22.76
N ASP A 230 -1.58 -8.23 -22.60
CA ASP A 230 -2.75 -7.34 -22.53
C ASP A 230 -3.41 -7.34 -21.14
N GLY A 231 -4.11 -6.24 -20.82
CA GLY A 231 -4.92 -6.17 -19.61
C GLY A 231 -4.07 -6.01 -18.34
N GLY A 232 -3.48 -4.83 -18.15
CA GLY A 232 -2.61 -4.58 -16.99
C GLY A 232 -3.29 -4.84 -15.65
N GLY A 233 -4.57 -4.47 -15.52
CA GLY A 233 -5.39 -4.82 -14.36
C GLY A 233 -6.15 -6.14 -14.56
N LEU A 234 -6.98 -6.20 -15.61
CA LEU A 234 -7.88 -7.32 -15.87
C LEU A 234 -7.81 -7.71 -17.34
N ASN A 235 -7.70 -9.01 -17.61
CA ASN A 235 -7.99 -9.55 -18.94
C ASN A 235 -9.21 -10.49 -18.90
N VAL A 236 -10.11 -10.27 -19.86
CA VAL A 236 -11.33 -11.05 -20.05
C VAL A 236 -11.16 -11.88 -21.31
N GLY A 237 -10.65 -13.09 -21.15
CA GLY A 237 -10.38 -14.00 -22.25
C GLY A 237 -11.62 -14.42 -23.05
N PRO A 238 -11.43 -15.17 -24.15
CA PRO A 238 -12.52 -15.65 -24.98
C PRO A 238 -13.51 -16.51 -24.19
N SER A 239 -14.81 -16.33 -24.45
CA SER A 239 -15.90 -17.01 -23.72
C SER A 239 -16.00 -16.66 -22.23
N SER A 240 -15.21 -15.70 -21.74
CA SER A 240 -15.33 -15.17 -20.38
C SER A 240 -16.32 -14.01 -20.31
N THR A 241 -16.80 -13.73 -19.11
CA THR A 241 -17.65 -12.57 -18.83
C THR A 241 -17.21 -11.86 -17.56
N ALA A 242 -17.01 -10.55 -17.60
CA ALA A 242 -16.73 -9.74 -16.42
C ALA A 242 -17.82 -8.68 -16.22
N ASN A 243 -18.35 -8.58 -15.00
CA ASN A 243 -19.30 -7.56 -14.58
C ASN A 243 -18.66 -6.73 -13.47
N LEU A 244 -18.38 -5.46 -13.77
CA LEU A 244 -17.78 -4.51 -12.85
C LEU A 244 -18.85 -3.55 -12.34
N THR A 245 -18.94 -3.36 -11.03
CA THR A 245 -19.86 -2.38 -10.43
C THR A 245 -19.25 -1.68 -9.22
N ASN A 246 -19.24 -0.34 -9.20
CA ASN A 246 -18.59 0.43 -8.14
C ASN A 246 -17.10 0.06 -8.00
N THR A 247 -16.39 -0.08 -9.11
CA THR A 247 -15.01 -0.58 -9.12
C THR A 247 -14.08 0.49 -9.67
N THR A 248 -12.89 0.63 -9.08
CA THR A 248 -11.83 1.51 -9.59
C THR A 248 -10.71 0.69 -10.24
N VAL A 249 -10.37 1.01 -11.47
CA VAL A 249 -9.24 0.43 -12.22
C VAL A 249 -8.28 1.56 -12.53
N SER A 250 -7.16 1.64 -11.81
CA SER A 250 -6.33 2.84 -11.80
C SER A 250 -4.83 2.58 -11.91
N GLY A 251 -4.12 3.32 -12.77
CA GLY A 251 -2.65 3.26 -12.81
C GLY A 251 -2.07 1.91 -13.24
N ASN A 252 -2.86 1.04 -13.87
CA ASN A 252 -2.39 -0.25 -14.36
C ASN A 252 -1.67 -0.09 -15.71
N ARG A 253 -0.80 -1.03 -16.04
CA ARG A 253 0.10 -0.97 -17.19
C ARG A 253 0.08 -2.26 -18.00
N ALA A 254 -0.02 -2.15 -19.32
CA ALA A 254 0.10 -3.28 -20.23
C ALA A 254 1.30 -3.14 -21.16
N GLY A 255 1.97 -4.26 -21.43
CA GLY A 255 3.05 -4.35 -22.41
C GLY A 255 2.55 -4.00 -23.81
N ASP A 256 1.37 -4.51 -24.18
CA ASP A 256 0.73 -4.31 -25.48
C ASP A 256 -0.56 -3.47 -25.37
N SER A 257 -1.74 -4.04 -25.11
CA SER A 257 -3.02 -3.33 -25.17
C SER A 257 -3.84 -3.40 -23.88
N GLY A 258 -4.78 -2.46 -23.71
CA GLY A 258 -5.71 -2.47 -22.58
C GLY A 258 -5.00 -2.29 -21.25
N GLY A 259 -4.34 -1.14 -21.07
CA GLY A 259 -3.55 -0.85 -19.86
C GLY A 259 -4.32 -1.12 -18.57
N GLY A 260 -5.59 -0.74 -18.53
CA GLY A 260 -6.52 -1.10 -17.47
C GLY A 260 -7.13 -2.47 -17.69
N ILE A 261 -7.87 -2.60 -18.80
CA ILE A 261 -8.67 -3.79 -19.10
C ILE A 261 -8.50 -4.19 -20.57
N ALA A 262 -8.30 -5.48 -20.83
CA ALA A 262 -8.44 -6.09 -22.14
C ALA A 262 -9.60 -7.09 -22.15
N SER A 263 -10.36 -7.16 -23.25
CA SER A 263 -11.52 -8.04 -23.34
C SER A 263 -11.74 -8.63 -24.73
N ASP A 264 -11.55 -9.95 -24.82
CA ASP A 264 -11.99 -10.79 -25.93
C ASP A 264 -13.33 -11.50 -25.64
N GLY A 265 -13.77 -11.47 -24.37
CA GLY A 265 -15.07 -11.93 -23.92
C GLY A 265 -16.12 -10.82 -23.84
N THR A 266 -17.03 -10.93 -22.86
CA THR A 266 -18.04 -9.91 -22.55
C THR A 266 -17.63 -9.11 -21.33
N LEU A 267 -17.50 -7.79 -21.47
CA LEU A 267 -17.23 -6.87 -20.38
C LEU A 267 -18.42 -5.92 -20.19
N ASN A 268 -19.00 -5.94 -18.99
CA ASN A 268 -20.06 -5.03 -18.57
C ASN A 268 -19.54 -4.15 -17.43
N VAL A 269 -19.61 -2.83 -17.60
CA VAL A 269 -19.07 -1.87 -16.64
C VAL A 269 -20.16 -0.89 -16.23
N SER A 270 -20.49 -0.84 -14.94
CA SER A 270 -21.49 0.05 -14.35
C SER A 270 -20.89 0.83 -13.19
N PHE A 271 -21.08 2.15 -13.09
CA PHE A 271 -20.59 2.93 -11.95
C PHE A 271 -19.12 2.65 -11.62
N ALA A 272 -18.25 2.65 -12.64
CA ALA A 272 -16.84 2.34 -12.45
C ALA A 272 -15.95 3.48 -12.95
N THR A 273 -14.76 3.60 -12.37
CA THR A 273 -13.76 4.57 -12.81
C THR A 273 -12.56 3.82 -13.35
N VAL A 274 -12.26 3.99 -14.64
CA VAL A 274 -11.07 3.45 -15.32
C VAL A 274 -10.16 4.62 -15.65
N ALA A 275 -9.12 4.84 -14.85
CA ALA A 275 -8.30 6.05 -14.97
C ALA A 275 -6.80 5.87 -14.84
N GLY A 276 -6.02 6.71 -15.51
CA GLY A 276 -4.55 6.74 -15.36
C GLY A 276 -3.84 5.48 -15.84
N ASN A 277 -4.51 4.59 -16.57
CA ASN A 277 -3.94 3.34 -17.03
C ASN A 277 -3.13 3.53 -18.32
N GLN A 278 -2.18 2.64 -18.59
CA GLN A 278 -1.22 2.78 -19.68
C GLN A 278 -1.03 1.52 -20.52
N ALA A 279 -1.07 1.66 -21.84
CA ALA A 279 -0.78 0.59 -22.79
C ALA A 279 0.49 0.87 -23.61
N ASN A 280 0.95 -0.16 -24.33
CA ASN A 280 2.10 -0.15 -25.24
C ASN A 280 3.38 0.33 -24.57
N THR A 281 3.73 -0.34 -23.49
CA THR A 281 4.88 0.05 -22.70
C THR A 281 6.15 -0.71 -23.04
N ALA A 282 6.02 -1.78 -23.83
CA ALA A 282 7.13 -2.52 -24.43
C ALA A 282 7.56 -1.95 -25.81
N GLY A 283 6.92 -0.90 -26.33
CA GLY A 283 7.28 -0.26 -27.60
C GLY A 283 6.77 -0.96 -28.86
N GLY A 284 5.66 -1.70 -28.73
CA GLY A 284 4.93 -2.40 -29.79
C GLY A 284 3.83 -1.55 -30.46
N THR A 285 2.75 -2.22 -30.88
CA THR A 285 1.62 -1.62 -31.62
C THR A 285 0.31 -1.60 -30.84
N GLY A 286 0.33 -2.02 -29.57
CA GLY A 286 -0.86 -2.09 -28.76
C GLY A 286 -1.56 -0.76 -28.58
N GLN A 287 -2.79 -0.84 -28.06
CA GLN A 287 -3.79 0.22 -28.14
C GLN A 287 -4.57 0.32 -26.82
N ALA A 288 -5.20 1.49 -26.61
CA ALA A 288 -6.05 1.81 -25.48
C ALA A 288 -5.38 1.61 -24.11
N GLY A 289 -4.93 2.72 -23.50
CA GLY A 289 -4.50 2.72 -22.11
C GLY A 289 -5.62 2.28 -21.16
N GLY A 290 -6.88 2.60 -21.47
CA GLY A 290 -8.04 2.26 -20.65
C GLY A 290 -8.57 0.86 -20.93
N ILE A 291 -9.52 0.77 -21.87
CA ILE A 291 -10.22 -0.47 -22.23
C ILE A 291 -9.94 -0.85 -23.69
N TYR A 292 -9.34 -2.01 -23.90
CA TYR A 292 -9.15 -2.63 -25.21
C TYR A 292 -10.12 -3.81 -25.41
N ALA A 293 -10.65 -3.98 -26.62
CA ALA A 293 -11.46 -5.15 -26.96
C ALA A 293 -11.20 -5.57 -28.41
N SER A 294 -10.58 -6.74 -28.65
CA SER A 294 -10.17 -7.18 -30.01
C SER A 294 -11.21 -8.03 -30.75
N ALA A 295 -12.01 -8.77 -30.00
CA ALA A 295 -13.11 -9.57 -30.52
C ALA A 295 -14.33 -9.59 -29.58
N GLY A 296 -14.21 -8.97 -28.41
CA GLY A 296 -15.21 -8.95 -27.36
C GLY A 296 -16.30 -7.90 -27.52
N THR A 297 -17.24 -7.94 -26.56
CA THR A 297 -18.28 -6.93 -26.39
C THR A 297 -18.03 -6.14 -25.11
N VAL A 298 -18.07 -4.82 -25.20
CA VAL A 298 -17.97 -3.90 -24.06
C VAL A 298 -19.27 -3.12 -23.94
N THR A 299 -19.89 -3.17 -22.77
CA THR A 299 -21.07 -2.36 -22.44
C THR A 299 -20.74 -1.43 -21.28
N LEU A 300 -21.00 -0.13 -21.45
CA LEU A 300 -20.68 0.91 -20.46
C LEU A 300 -21.95 1.63 -20.00
N LYS A 301 -22.09 1.84 -18.69
CA LYS A 301 -23.14 2.69 -18.10
C LYS A 301 -22.59 3.42 -16.88
N HIS A 302 -22.89 4.71 -16.70
CA HIS A 302 -22.40 5.50 -15.56
C HIS A 302 -20.90 5.34 -15.29
N THR A 303 -20.08 5.19 -16.33
CA THR A 303 -18.65 4.89 -16.20
C THR A 303 -17.82 6.11 -16.54
N VAL A 304 -16.78 6.37 -15.75
CA VAL A 304 -15.77 7.38 -16.06
C VAL A 304 -14.54 6.69 -16.65
N LEU A 305 -14.13 7.11 -17.84
CA LEU A 305 -12.86 6.74 -18.46
C LEU A 305 -12.03 8.02 -18.63
N ALA A 306 -10.92 8.14 -17.92
CA ALA A 306 -10.17 9.38 -17.93
C ALA A 306 -8.68 9.17 -17.78
N THR A 307 -7.85 10.04 -18.35
CA THR A 307 -6.40 10.09 -18.17
C THR A 307 -5.65 8.82 -18.56
N ASN A 308 -6.29 7.91 -19.30
CA ASN A 308 -5.64 6.70 -19.77
C ASN A 308 -4.79 7.01 -21.01
N THR A 309 -3.61 6.41 -21.10
CA THR A 309 -2.62 6.76 -22.13
C THR A 309 -2.05 5.58 -22.88
N LEU A 310 -1.66 5.85 -24.12
CA LEU A 310 -0.80 5.00 -24.93
C LEU A 310 0.63 5.54 -24.90
N ALA A 311 1.59 4.65 -24.65
CA ALA A 311 3.03 4.93 -24.65
C ALA A 311 3.43 6.17 -23.81
N ASN A 312 2.82 6.32 -22.62
CA ASN A 312 3.02 7.42 -21.65
C ASN A 312 2.53 8.81 -22.05
N THR A 313 2.08 9.05 -23.29
CA THR A 313 1.90 10.45 -23.75
C THR A 313 0.62 10.73 -24.51
N THR A 314 -0.04 9.70 -25.05
CA THR A 314 -1.19 9.91 -25.94
C THR A 314 -2.48 9.49 -25.22
N PRO A 315 -3.44 10.39 -24.98
CA PRO A 315 -4.75 9.99 -24.45
C PRO A 315 -5.39 8.89 -25.32
N ASP A 316 -5.79 7.79 -24.68
CA ASP A 316 -6.36 6.62 -25.36
C ASP A 316 -7.21 5.80 -24.39
N ASN A 317 -8.43 6.27 -24.12
CA ASN A 317 -9.36 5.62 -23.19
C ASN A 317 -9.94 4.30 -23.73
N CYS A 318 -10.19 4.21 -25.04
CA CYS A 318 -10.69 2.99 -25.69
C CYS A 318 -10.13 2.84 -27.11
N ASP A 319 -10.22 1.63 -27.69
CA ASP A 319 -10.07 1.44 -29.13
C ASP A 319 -11.38 1.01 -29.79
N ALA A 320 -12.04 1.97 -30.46
CA ALA A 320 -13.29 1.75 -31.18
C ALA A 320 -13.16 0.87 -32.44
N ASN A 321 -11.94 0.54 -32.90
CA ASN A 321 -11.74 -0.21 -34.14
C ASN A 321 -11.58 -1.72 -33.93
N ALA A 322 -11.37 -2.15 -32.68
CA ALA A 322 -10.99 -3.52 -32.37
C ALA A 322 -12.21 -4.39 -32.01
N GLY A 323 -13.29 -3.85 -31.43
CA GLY A 323 -14.41 -4.64 -30.90
C GLY A 323 -15.77 -3.95 -30.93
N THR A 324 -16.80 -4.55 -30.30
CA THR A 324 -18.14 -3.93 -30.20
C THR A 324 -18.30 -3.20 -28.87
N PHE A 325 -18.42 -1.88 -28.92
CA PHE A 325 -18.76 -1.06 -27.77
C PHE A 325 -20.22 -0.64 -27.84
N THR A 326 -20.93 -0.71 -26.70
CA THR A 326 -22.30 -0.24 -26.55
C THR A 326 -22.39 0.66 -25.32
N SER A 327 -22.85 1.90 -25.51
CA SER A 327 -23.17 2.78 -24.40
C SER A 327 -24.64 2.63 -23.98
N HIS A 328 -24.86 2.44 -22.68
CA HIS A 328 -26.17 2.51 -22.03
C HIS A 328 -26.42 3.87 -21.37
N GLY A 329 -25.55 4.85 -21.61
CA GLY A 329 -25.72 6.23 -21.16
C GLY A 329 -24.95 6.60 -19.90
N PHE A 330 -24.90 7.91 -19.68
CA PHE A 330 -24.28 8.60 -18.56
C PHE A 330 -22.79 8.31 -18.39
N ASN A 331 -22.07 7.91 -19.43
CA ASN A 331 -20.62 7.72 -19.35
C ASN A 331 -19.88 9.05 -19.54
N VAL A 332 -18.72 9.20 -18.92
CA VAL A 332 -17.84 10.37 -19.08
C VAL A 332 -16.48 9.93 -19.60
N THR A 333 -16.02 10.54 -20.69
CA THR A 333 -14.69 10.33 -21.26
C THR A 333 -13.96 11.65 -21.43
N ASP A 334 -12.65 11.68 -21.19
CA ASP A 334 -11.80 12.86 -21.46
C ASP A 334 -11.09 12.83 -22.84
N ASP A 335 -11.49 11.89 -23.70
CA ASP A 335 -11.09 11.81 -25.10
C ASP A 335 -12.20 11.34 -26.05
N GLU A 336 -11.99 11.48 -27.35
CA GLU A 336 -12.94 11.07 -28.41
C GLU A 336 -12.74 9.63 -28.90
N LYS A 337 -12.00 8.79 -28.16
CA LYS A 337 -11.64 7.43 -28.62
C LYS A 337 -12.66 6.37 -28.25
N CYS A 338 -13.37 6.56 -27.13
CA CYS A 338 -14.49 5.70 -26.76
C CYS A 338 -15.75 6.03 -27.57
N PRO A 339 -16.38 5.05 -28.23
CA PRO A 339 -17.59 5.28 -29.00
C PRO A 339 -18.82 5.29 -28.06
N ILE A 340 -18.94 6.35 -27.26
CA ILE A 340 -20.07 6.58 -26.36
C ILE A 340 -21.10 7.50 -27.05
N ASP A 341 -22.32 6.99 -27.27
CA ASP A 341 -23.42 7.69 -27.96
C ASP A 341 -24.78 7.53 -27.26
N GLY A 342 -24.75 7.05 -26.02
CA GLY A 342 -25.88 6.85 -25.14
C GLY A 342 -26.42 8.16 -24.56
N THR A 343 -27.58 8.03 -23.91
CA THR A 343 -28.23 9.18 -23.27
C THR A 343 -27.39 9.70 -22.10
N GLY A 344 -27.12 11.01 -22.04
CA GLY A 344 -26.37 11.62 -20.93
C GLY A 344 -24.86 11.40 -20.98
N ASP A 345 -24.34 10.71 -22.01
CA ASP A 345 -22.90 10.57 -22.21
C ASP A 345 -22.23 11.93 -22.44
N GLN A 346 -21.05 12.11 -21.86
CA GLN A 346 -20.26 13.33 -21.99
C GLN A 346 -18.85 13.03 -22.49
N ASN A 347 -18.42 13.81 -23.49
CA ASN A 347 -17.03 13.92 -23.89
C ASN A 347 -16.50 15.26 -23.41
N VAL A 348 -15.55 15.24 -22.48
CA VAL A 348 -15.06 16.40 -21.74
C VAL A 348 -13.57 16.58 -21.94
N ALA A 349 -13.03 17.74 -21.54
CA ALA A 349 -11.57 17.93 -21.53
C ALA A 349 -10.91 17.39 -20.26
N ASP A 350 -11.68 17.30 -19.17
CA ASP A 350 -11.25 16.82 -17.87
C ASP A 350 -12.48 16.27 -17.15
N ALA A 351 -12.38 15.04 -16.65
CA ALA A 351 -13.43 14.39 -15.86
C ALA A 351 -13.50 14.89 -14.41
N GLY A 352 -12.55 15.74 -13.96
CA GLY A 352 -12.55 16.31 -12.61
C GLY A 352 -12.26 15.27 -11.53
N LEU A 353 -11.42 14.28 -11.84
CA LEU A 353 -10.98 13.28 -10.88
C LEU A 353 -9.90 13.83 -9.95
N LEU A 354 -9.98 13.49 -8.68
CA LEU A 354 -8.86 13.60 -7.74
C LEU A 354 -7.96 12.36 -7.85
N ALA A 355 -6.77 12.44 -7.25
CA ALA A 355 -5.83 11.31 -7.23
C ALA A 355 -6.47 10.06 -6.59
N LEU A 356 -6.00 8.88 -7.00
CA LEU A 356 -6.35 7.64 -6.32
C LEU A 356 -5.89 7.75 -4.87
N ALA A 357 -6.83 7.62 -3.94
CA ALA A 357 -6.56 7.75 -2.52
C ALA A 357 -7.59 6.93 -1.74
N ASP A 358 -7.32 6.77 -0.44
CA ASP A 358 -8.37 6.40 0.48
C ASP A 358 -9.32 7.59 0.67
N ASN A 359 -10.50 7.51 0.06
CA ASN A 359 -11.55 8.52 0.19
C ASN A 359 -12.68 8.03 1.12
N GLY A 360 -12.34 7.14 2.04
CA GLY A 360 -13.26 6.38 2.87
C GLY A 360 -13.73 5.10 2.17
N GLY A 361 -14.25 4.16 2.96
CA GLY A 361 -14.72 2.87 2.46
C GLY A 361 -13.66 1.76 2.53
N PRO A 362 -13.92 0.62 1.87
CA PRO A 362 -13.09 -0.58 2.02
C PRO A 362 -11.88 -0.64 1.07
N THR A 363 -11.87 0.15 -0.02
CA THR A 363 -10.82 0.16 -1.04
C THR A 363 -10.63 1.58 -1.60
N GLN A 364 -9.46 1.86 -2.19
CA GLN A 364 -9.13 3.19 -2.72
C GLN A 364 -9.98 3.57 -3.94
N THR A 365 -10.32 4.85 -4.06
CA THR A 365 -11.16 5.37 -5.15
C THR A 365 -10.59 6.67 -5.73
N HIS A 366 -11.10 7.10 -6.89
CA HIS A 366 -10.93 8.48 -7.35
C HIS A 366 -12.14 9.30 -6.89
N ALA A 367 -11.95 10.20 -5.93
CA ALA A 367 -12.97 11.17 -5.57
C ALA A 367 -13.22 12.17 -6.71
N LEU A 368 -14.43 12.73 -6.75
CA LEU A 368 -14.80 13.76 -7.71
C LEU A 368 -14.56 15.15 -7.12
N GLN A 369 -14.04 16.07 -7.94
CA GLN A 369 -14.11 17.50 -7.63
C GLN A 369 -15.58 17.95 -7.63
N SER A 370 -15.92 18.95 -6.81
CA SER A 370 -17.29 19.47 -6.73
C SER A 370 -17.82 20.09 -8.04
N THR A 371 -16.94 20.35 -9.01
CA THR A 371 -17.30 20.85 -10.34
C THR A 371 -17.06 19.81 -11.43
N SER A 372 -16.86 18.55 -11.06
CA SER A 372 -16.63 17.47 -12.02
C SER A 372 -17.84 17.32 -12.94
N PRO A 373 -17.64 17.17 -14.26
CA PRO A 373 -18.73 16.84 -15.18
C PRO A 373 -19.38 15.47 -14.93
N ALA A 374 -18.79 14.63 -14.07
CA ALA A 374 -19.35 13.35 -13.67
C ALA A 374 -20.30 13.47 -12.47
N VAL A 375 -20.34 14.63 -11.82
CA VAL A 375 -21.29 14.91 -10.73
C VAL A 375 -22.66 15.22 -11.32
N ASP A 376 -23.68 14.60 -10.75
CA ASP A 376 -25.09 14.87 -11.01
C ASP A 376 -25.44 14.99 -12.51
N LEU A 377 -25.06 13.98 -13.30
CA LEU A 377 -25.20 14.04 -14.75
C LEU A 377 -26.66 14.35 -15.16
N PRO A 378 -26.90 15.46 -15.89
CA PRO A 378 -28.23 16.04 -16.01
C PRO A 378 -29.18 15.09 -16.73
N GLU A 379 -30.17 14.66 -15.97
CA GLU A 379 -31.21 13.75 -16.39
C GLU A 379 -32.08 14.35 -17.52
N VAL A 380 -32.34 13.58 -18.57
CA VAL A 380 -33.53 13.79 -19.41
C VAL A 380 -34.77 13.41 -18.59
N ALA A 381 -35.27 14.37 -17.80
CA ALA A 381 -36.55 14.41 -17.07
C ALA A 381 -37.40 13.12 -17.12
N SER A 382 -37.04 12.07 -16.35
CA SER A 382 -37.91 11.03 -15.75
C SER A 382 -37.18 9.76 -15.24
N SER A 383 -35.85 9.70 -15.17
CA SER A 383 -35.13 8.55 -14.63
C SER A 383 -34.02 8.92 -13.64
N THR A 384 -34.31 8.75 -12.35
CA THR A 384 -33.34 8.42 -11.30
C THR A 384 -32.70 7.05 -11.60
N ASP A 385 -32.04 6.89 -12.76
CA ASP A 385 -31.58 5.60 -13.28
C ASP A 385 -30.27 5.14 -12.64
N CYS A 386 -30.29 5.03 -11.32
CA CYS A 386 -29.22 4.44 -10.52
C CYS A 386 -29.25 2.91 -10.61
N THR A 387 -29.22 2.37 -11.83
CA THR A 387 -29.22 0.92 -12.09
C THR A 387 -28.04 0.50 -12.93
N SER A 388 -27.49 -0.68 -12.64
CA SER A 388 -26.45 -1.31 -13.47
C SER A 388 -27.01 -1.75 -14.83
N ILE A 389 -26.14 -2.23 -15.71
CA ILE A 389 -26.50 -2.69 -17.07
C ILE A 389 -27.58 -3.78 -17.08
N ASP A 390 -27.61 -4.63 -16.06
CA ASP A 390 -28.62 -5.69 -15.88
C ASP A 390 -29.93 -5.21 -15.22
N GLY A 391 -30.01 -3.92 -14.86
CA GLY A 391 -31.18 -3.30 -14.24
C GLY A 391 -31.27 -3.45 -12.72
N ALA A 392 -30.21 -3.96 -12.06
CA ALA A 392 -30.17 -3.98 -10.59
C ALA A 392 -29.94 -2.58 -10.03
N ALA A 393 -30.63 -2.24 -8.93
CA ALA A 393 -30.48 -0.94 -8.28
C ALA A 393 -29.11 -0.83 -7.57
N VAL A 394 -28.40 0.26 -7.80
CA VAL A 394 -27.11 0.59 -7.19
C VAL A 394 -27.32 1.70 -6.17
N GLY A 395 -27.66 1.33 -4.94
CA GLY A 395 -28.04 2.27 -3.87
C GLY A 395 -26.88 2.85 -3.04
N SER A 396 -25.65 2.44 -3.33
CA SER A 396 -24.46 3.04 -2.73
C SER A 396 -23.26 2.93 -3.65
N ASP A 397 -22.28 3.81 -3.46
CA ASP A 397 -21.01 3.82 -4.20
C ASP A 397 -20.02 2.75 -3.70
N GLN A 398 -18.78 2.79 -4.20
CA GLN A 398 -17.70 1.87 -3.81
C GLN A 398 -17.39 1.91 -2.31
N ARG A 399 -17.56 3.06 -1.69
CA ARG A 399 -17.26 3.29 -0.27
C ARG A 399 -18.39 2.84 0.64
N GLY A 400 -19.58 2.66 0.07
CA GLY A 400 -20.81 2.38 0.79
C GLY A 400 -21.64 3.64 1.10
N SER A 401 -21.24 4.80 0.58
CA SER A 401 -22.01 6.06 0.70
C SER A 401 -23.29 6.00 -0.11
N SER A 402 -24.36 6.67 0.32
CA SER A 402 -25.67 6.63 -0.35
C SER A 402 -25.61 7.14 -1.78
N ARG A 403 -26.39 6.49 -2.66
CA ARG A 403 -26.54 6.85 -4.06
C ARG A 403 -28.02 6.75 -4.47
N PRO A 404 -28.62 7.76 -5.14
CA PRO A 404 -28.01 9.04 -5.50
C PRO A 404 -27.91 10.03 -4.31
N ASP A 405 -27.03 11.02 -4.41
CA ASP A 405 -26.94 12.22 -3.55
C ASP A 405 -26.87 13.50 -4.43
N ASP A 406 -27.19 14.67 -3.87
CA ASP A 406 -27.20 15.99 -4.56
C ASP A 406 -25.82 16.64 -4.45
N GLY A 407 -24.82 16.04 -5.09
CA GLY A 407 -23.41 16.41 -4.98
C GLY A 407 -23.09 17.84 -5.43
N ASP A 408 -23.88 18.42 -6.35
CA ASP A 408 -23.73 19.81 -6.81
C ASP A 408 -24.60 20.85 -6.05
N GLU A 409 -25.43 20.37 -5.12
CA GLU A 409 -26.35 21.16 -4.29
C GLU A 409 -27.37 22.00 -5.09
N ASP A 410 -27.76 21.57 -6.30
CA ASP A 410 -28.78 22.26 -7.11
C ASP A 410 -30.22 21.99 -6.63
N GLY A 411 -30.38 21.01 -5.73
CA GLY A 411 -31.64 20.56 -5.17
C GLY A 411 -32.20 19.30 -5.83
N THR A 412 -31.41 18.61 -6.67
CA THR A 412 -31.80 17.43 -7.45
C THR A 412 -30.74 16.33 -7.34
N ALA A 413 -30.93 15.39 -6.40
CA ALA A 413 -30.06 14.22 -6.29
C ALA A 413 -30.16 13.32 -7.53
N THR A 414 -29.07 13.17 -8.27
CA THR A 414 -28.91 12.22 -9.36
C THR A 414 -27.67 11.38 -9.16
N CYS A 415 -27.52 10.33 -9.97
CA CYS A 415 -26.38 9.44 -9.81
C CYS A 415 -25.14 10.01 -10.49
N ASP A 416 -24.04 10.12 -9.75
CA ASP A 416 -22.75 10.42 -10.35
C ASP A 416 -22.26 9.29 -11.24
N SER A 417 -21.41 9.63 -12.19
CA SER A 417 -20.68 8.61 -12.94
C SER A 417 -19.35 8.28 -12.31
N GLY A 418 -18.98 7.02 -12.44
CA GLY A 418 -17.81 6.48 -11.78
C GLY A 418 -18.14 5.72 -10.50
N ALA A 419 -17.09 5.26 -9.84
CA ALA A 419 -17.22 4.44 -8.65
C ALA A 419 -17.48 5.22 -7.35
N PHE A 420 -17.48 6.55 -7.43
CA PHE A 420 -17.62 7.48 -6.32
C PHE A 420 -18.91 8.28 -6.49
N GLU A 421 -19.62 8.51 -5.40
CA GLU A 421 -20.75 9.45 -5.32
C GLU A 421 -20.37 10.63 -4.42
N LEU A 422 -20.31 11.84 -4.96
CA LEU A 422 -20.11 13.04 -4.18
C LEU A 422 -21.31 13.28 -3.27
N GLN A 423 -21.08 13.28 -1.96
CA GLN A 423 -22.14 13.54 -0.99
C GLN A 423 -22.29 15.04 -0.78
N THR A 424 -23.52 15.50 -0.51
CA THR A 424 -23.78 16.87 -0.07
C THR A 424 -22.87 17.23 1.11
N ALA A 425 -22.39 18.47 1.20
CA ALA A 425 -21.57 18.92 2.33
C ALA A 425 -22.43 19.05 3.61
N GLY A 426 -22.82 17.93 4.22
CA GLY A 426 -23.73 17.91 5.36
C GLY A 426 -24.22 16.54 5.86
N GLY A 427 -23.69 15.42 5.36
CA GLY A 427 -24.15 14.07 5.71
C GLY A 427 -23.09 13.18 6.36
N ALA A 428 -22.51 13.59 7.50
CA ALA A 428 -21.85 12.61 8.37
C ALA A 428 -22.91 11.60 8.85
N PRO A 429 -22.66 10.27 8.82
CA PRO A 429 -23.60 9.30 9.34
C PRO A 429 -23.83 9.60 10.82
N THR A 430 -25.09 9.87 11.16
CA THR A 430 -25.56 10.06 12.54
C THR A 430 -25.17 8.85 13.39
N GLU A 431 -24.15 9.01 14.24
CA GLU A 431 -23.98 8.15 15.41
C GLU A 431 -25.18 8.32 16.34
N GLU A 432 -25.71 7.21 16.85
CA GLU A 432 -26.75 7.18 17.87
C GLU A 432 -26.29 7.94 19.13
N PRO A 433 -27.18 8.71 19.80
CA PRO A 433 -26.76 9.67 20.80
C PRO A 433 -26.31 8.97 22.09
N THR A 434 -25.02 9.03 22.40
CA THR A 434 -24.54 8.89 23.78
C THR A 434 -24.51 10.27 24.44
N THR A 435 -25.03 10.34 25.66
CA THR A 435 -25.34 11.59 26.37
C THR A 435 -24.08 12.39 26.75
N GLU A 436 -23.97 13.59 26.20
CA GLU A 436 -22.93 14.59 26.50
C GLU A 436 -23.00 15.10 27.97
N PRO A 437 -21.86 15.28 28.66
CA PRO A 437 -21.82 15.96 29.96
C PRO A 437 -21.87 17.49 29.80
N THR A 438 -22.61 18.13 30.70
CA THR A 438 -22.95 19.57 30.71
C THR A 438 -21.73 20.52 30.71
N PRO A 439 -21.75 21.63 29.93
CA PRO A 439 -20.64 22.58 29.86
C PRO A 439 -20.47 23.44 31.12
N THR A 440 -19.22 23.66 31.51
CA THR A 440 -18.83 24.64 32.55
C THR A 440 -18.57 26.02 31.90
N PRO A 441 -19.05 27.13 32.48
CA PRO A 441 -19.03 28.43 31.82
C PRO A 441 -17.63 29.09 31.75
N THR A 442 -17.37 29.71 30.60
CA THR A 442 -16.21 30.53 30.22
C THR A 442 -16.09 31.83 31.04
N PRO A 443 -14.90 32.19 31.56
CA PRO A 443 -14.68 33.50 32.18
C PRO A 443 -14.41 34.63 31.17
N THR A 444 -14.92 35.83 31.49
CA THR A 444 -14.82 37.09 30.74
C THR A 444 -13.41 37.72 30.81
N PRO A 445 -12.90 38.37 29.74
CA PRO A 445 -11.55 38.94 29.70
C PRO A 445 -11.36 40.17 30.59
N THR A 446 -10.20 40.26 31.24
CA THR A 446 -9.71 41.43 32.00
C THR A 446 -8.50 42.05 31.27
N PRO A 447 -8.34 43.39 31.22
CA PRO A 447 -7.41 44.07 30.32
C PRO A 447 -5.92 43.88 30.62
N THR A 448 -5.14 43.92 29.53
CA THR A 448 -3.69 43.80 29.39
C THR A 448 -2.87 44.84 30.17
N PRO A 449 -1.87 44.43 30.97
CA PRO A 449 -0.75 45.28 31.37
C PRO A 449 0.48 45.14 30.45
N THR A 450 1.19 46.25 30.30
CA THR A 450 2.43 46.53 29.54
C THR A 450 3.61 45.60 29.89
N PRO A 451 4.48 45.25 28.91
CA PRO A 451 5.51 44.20 29.05
C PRO A 451 6.60 44.51 30.08
N THR A 452 6.94 43.47 30.86
CA THR A 452 8.11 43.37 31.74
C THR A 452 8.97 42.20 31.20
N PRO A 453 10.31 42.29 31.24
CA PRO A 453 11.21 41.46 30.44
C PRO A 453 11.00 39.94 30.56
N THR A 454 11.13 39.28 29.40
CA THR A 454 11.03 37.85 29.16
C THR A 454 11.77 37.01 30.20
N PRO A 455 11.06 36.20 31.01
CA PRO A 455 11.70 35.09 31.71
C PRO A 455 12.01 33.98 30.70
N THR A 456 13.20 33.40 30.85
CA THR A 456 13.65 32.16 30.19
C THR A 456 12.54 31.10 30.22
N PRO A 457 12.24 30.41 29.10
CA PRO A 457 11.15 29.45 29.04
C PRO A 457 11.35 28.36 30.09
N THR A 458 10.31 28.15 30.89
CA THR A 458 10.17 26.95 31.71
C THR A 458 9.95 25.79 30.75
N PRO A 459 10.66 24.65 30.89
CA PRO A 459 10.47 23.52 29.99
C PRO A 459 8.99 23.09 30.03
N THR A 460 8.35 23.10 28.86
CA THR A 460 7.04 22.49 28.65
C THR A 460 7.12 21.06 29.17
N GLN A 461 6.27 20.70 30.13
CA GLN A 461 6.25 19.33 30.64
C GLN A 461 5.91 18.40 29.47
N THR A 462 6.77 17.42 29.21
CA THR A 462 6.48 16.37 28.23
C THR A 462 5.18 15.66 28.66
N PRO A 463 4.17 15.54 27.79
CA PRO A 463 2.92 14.86 28.13
C PRO A 463 3.19 13.41 28.55
N GLU A 464 2.49 12.90 29.57
CA GLU A 464 2.52 11.47 29.90
C GLU A 464 1.48 10.74 29.04
N GLY A 465 1.87 9.58 28.46
CA GLY A 465 1.01 8.77 27.60
C GLY A 465 1.34 8.85 26.11
N VAL A 466 0.41 8.43 25.26
CA VAL A 466 0.56 8.50 23.80
C VAL A 466 0.03 9.82 23.27
N VAL A 467 0.76 10.43 22.34
CA VAL A 467 0.37 11.62 21.59
C VAL A 467 0.41 11.31 20.11
N ARG A 468 -0.71 11.49 19.41
CA ARG A 468 -0.80 11.37 17.97
C ARG A 468 -0.58 12.72 17.29
N LEU A 469 0.33 12.76 16.33
CA LEU A 469 0.57 13.89 15.44
C LEU A 469 0.18 13.47 14.03
N ALA A 470 -0.96 14.00 13.55
CA ALA A 470 -1.60 13.54 12.33
C ALA A 470 -2.42 14.65 11.68
N GLY A 471 -2.35 14.73 10.35
CA GLY A 471 -3.26 15.50 9.52
C GLY A 471 -4.12 14.60 8.65
N VAL A 472 -4.96 15.21 7.80
CA VAL A 472 -5.84 14.48 6.85
C VAL A 472 -5.04 13.73 5.77
N ASP A 473 -3.80 14.13 5.54
CA ASP A 473 -2.85 13.47 4.66
C ASP A 473 -1.42 13.61 5.23
N ARG A 474 -0.44 13.10 4.51
CA ARG A 474 0.98 13.14 4.88
C ARG A 474 1.55 14.56 4.94
N TRP A 475 1.00 15.48 4.15
CA TRP A 475 1.46 16.87 4.07
C TRP A 475 1.00 17.61 5.32
N GLU A 476 -0.29 17.50 5.66
CA GLU A 476 -0.84 18.08 6.87
C GLU A 476 -0.28 17.39 8.12
N THR A 477 0.06 16.10 8.07
CA THR A 477 0.80 15.44 9.15
C THR A 477 2.16 16.11 9.39
N ALA A 478 2.91 16.45 8.34
CA ALA A 478 4.15 17.20 8.48
C ALA A 478 3.92 18.62 9.03
N VAL A 479 2.80 19.25 8.68
CA VAL A 479 2.38 20.54 9.26
C VAL A 479 2.09 20.41 10.76
N GLU A 480 1.36 19.40 11.19
CA GLU A 480 1.05 19.18 12.61
C GLU A 480 2.31 18.86 13.43
N ILE A 481 3.23 18.08 12.87
CA ILE A 481 4.54 17.82 13.49
C ILE A 481 5.36 19.12 13.63
N SER A 482 5.29 20.00 12.63
CA SER A 482 5.94 21.31 12.70
C SER A 482 5.28 22.21 13.76
N ARG A 483 3.95 22.29 13.80
CA ARG A 483 3.21 23.10 14.79
C ARG A 483 3.45 22.68 16.23
N GLU A 484 3.62 21.39 16.48
CA GLU A 484 3.93 20.87 17.82
C GLU A 484 5.30 21.36 18.34
N ARG A 485 6.26 21.66 17.46
CA ARG A 485 7.63 22.04 17.85
C ARG A 485 7.94 23.53 17.64
N PHE A 486 7.33 24.18 16.65
CA PHE A 486 7.72 25.50 16.18
C PHE A 486 6.59 26.51 16.35
N ALA A 487 6.83 27.54 17.17
CA ALA A 487 5.95 28.69 17.27
C ALA A 487 6.02 29.57 16.00
N ASP A 488 5.05 30.46 15.82
CA ASP A 488 5.01 31.39 14.68
C ASP A 488 6.28 32.25 14.65
N GLY A 489 6.94 32.30 13.49
CA GLY A 489 8.19 33.03 13.28
C GLY A 489 9.36 32.55 14.14
N SER A 490 9.34 31.29 14.61
CA SER A 490 10.41 30.74 15.46
C SER A 490 11.58 30.11 14.70
N ALA A 491 11.45 29.94 13.38
CA ALA A 491 12.50 29.39 12.53
C ALA A 491 12.96 30.42 11.49
N ASP A 492 14.26 30.44 11.20
CA ASP A 492 14.82 31.25 10.10
C ASP A 492 15.03 30.40 8.83
N THR A 493 14.84 29.08 8.92
CA THR A 493 15.04 28.13 7.82
C THR A 493 14.02 26.99 7.89
N VAL A 494 13.62 26.45 6.74
CA VAL A 494 12.83 25.22 6.60
C VAL A 494 13.62 24.25 5.72
N VAL A 495 13.66 22.97 6.08
CA VAL A 495 14.12 21.91 5.18
C VAL A 495 12.92 21.34 4.45
N LEU A 496 12.97 21.26 3.12
CA LEU A 496 11.89 20.77 2.27
C LEU A 496 12.36 19.58 1.45
N ALA A 497 11.62 18.47 1.51
CA ALA A 497 11.92 17.25 0.77
C ALA A 497 10.69 16.70 0.03
N ARG A 498 10.94 15.83 -0.96
CA ARG A 498 9.89 15.03 -1.61
C ARG A 498 9.35 14.00 -0.62
N GLY A 499 8.03 13.80 -0.57
CA GLY A 499 7.40 12.85 0.37
C GLY A 499 6.24 12.03 -0.19
N ASP A 500 6.05 11.99 -1.51
CA ASP A 500 5.16 11.03 -2.16
C ASP A 500 5.82 9.64 -2.22
N ASN A 501 5.04 8.63 -2.59
CA ASN A 501 5.57 7.28 -2.71
C ASN A 501 6.58 7.21 -3.89
N GLY A 502 6.51 8.04 -4.93
CA GLY A 502 7.34 7.87 -6.12
C GLY A 502 6.98 6.60 -6.90
N ALA A 503 7.66 6.35 -8.03
CA ALA A 503 7.32 5.26 -8.94
C ALA A 503 7.57 3.85 -8.34
N ASN A 504 8.49 3.74 -7.38
CA ASN A 504 8.87 2.46 -6.76
C ASN A 504 8.68 2.45 -5.23
N ASN A 505 7.76 3.28 -4.73
CA ASN A 505 7.66 3.57 -3.29
C ASN A 505 9.03 4.02 -2.73
N ASP A 506 9.73 4.94 -3.40
CA ASP A 506 11.07 5.42 -3.09
C ASP A 506 11.26 6.96 -3.09
N GLY A 507 10.16 7.72 -3.21
CA GLY A 507 10.16 9.18 -3.39
C GLY A 507 10.78 10.00 -2.25
N TYR A 508 11.16 9.38 -1.14
CA TYR A 508 11.50 10.03 0.13
C TYR A 508 12.95 9.80 0.58
N ALA A 509 13.82 9.27 -0.29
CA ALA A 509 15.24 9.01 0.02
C ALA A 509 15.98 10.24 0.58
N ASP A 510 15.69 11.42 0.02
CA ASP A 510 16.31 12.68 0.42
C ASP A 510 15.81 13.16 1.80
N ALA A 511 14.55 12.91 2.14
CA ALA A 511 13.97 13.24 3.44
C ALA A 511 14.62 12.44 4.60
N LEU A 512 14.92 11.16 4.35
CA LEU A 512 15.57 10.27 5.32
C LEU A 512 16.96 10.77 5.71
N SER A 513 17.75 11.17 4.71
CA SER A 513 19.07 11.78 4.94
C SER A 513 18.97 13.20 5.53
N GLY A 514 17.84 13.87 5.31
CA GLY A 514 17.54 15.22 5.82
C GLY A 514 17.22 15.30 7.31
N THR A 515 16.90 14.18 7.97
CA THR A 515 16.53 14.20 9.40
C THR A 515 17.65 14.75 10.30
N PRO A 516 18.90 14.24 10.23
CA PRO A 516 20.02 14.81 10.98
C PRO A 516 20.28 16.28 10.66
N LEU A 517 20.14 16.69 9.39
CA LEU A 517 20.30 18.09 8.97
C LEU A 517 19.30 19.01 9.68
N ALA A 518 18.02 18.66 9.62
CA ALA A 518 16.95 19.47 10.22
C ALA A 518 17.07 19.54 11.75
N VAL A 519 17.43 18.44 12.41
CA VAL A 519 17.66 18.42 13.86
C VAL A 519 18.89 19.24 14.25
N ASN A 520 20.00 19.13 13.50
CA ASN A 520 21.23 19.89 13.76
C ASN A 520 21.02 21.40 13.59
N LEU A 521 20.25 21.81 12.58
CA LEU A 521 19.86 23.21 12.39
C LEU A 521 18.78 23.66 13.39
N GLY A 522 18.07 22.73 14.00
CA GLY A 522 16.96 22.99 14.91
C GLY A 522 15.73 23.54 14.21
N VAL A 523 15.44 23.11 12.97
CA VAL A 523 14.40 23.65 12.07
C VAL A 523 13.41 22.58 11.61
N PRO A 524 12.20 22.94 11.12
CA PRO A 524 11.25 21.95 10.62
C PRO A 524 11.74 21.30 9.32
N LEU A 525 11.45 20.00 9.18
CA LEU A 525 11.46 19.29 7.90
C LEU A 525 10.01 19.11 7.45
N LEU A 526 9.68 19.72 6.32
CA LEU A 526 8.40 19.55 5.64
C LEU A 526 8.58 18.66 4.42
N ILE A 527 7.48 18.02 4.02
CA ILE A 527 7.43 17.20 2.81
C ILE A 527 6.38 17.73 1.84
N THR A 528 6.62 17.53 0.54
CA THR A 528 5.74 18.02 -0.55
C THR A 528 5.74 17.07 -1.74
N PRO A 529 4.71 17.10 -2.62
CA PRO A 529 4.75 16.50 -3.95
C PRO A 529 5.91 17.03 -4.82
N PRO A 530 6.33 16.28 -5.86
CA PRO A 530 7.51 16.62 -6.66
C PRO A 530 7.32 17.85 -7.57
N ASP A 531 6.09 18.14 -7.99
CA ASP A 531 5.78 19.06 -9.08
C ASP A 531 5.05 20.35 -8.65
N HIS A 532 4.62 20.44 -7.39
CA HIS A 532 3.94 21.63 -6.85
C HIS A 532 4.08 21.73 -5.32
N LEU A 533 3.79 22.93 -4.79
CA LEU A 533 3.76 23.23 -3.36
C LEU A 533 2.30 23.32 -2.88
N PRO A 534 1.79 22.36 -2.08
CA PRO A 534 0.44 22.39 -1.55
C PRO A 534 0.20 23.64 -0.69
N ALA A 535 -1.03 24.16 -0.71
CA ALA A 535 -1.39 25.36 0.03
C ALA A 535 -1.14 25.25 1.55
N GLY A 536 -1.34 24.07 2.15
CA GLY A 536 -1.04 23.81 3.55
C GLY A 536 0.46 23.92 3.89
N ILE A 537 1.32 23.36 3.02
CA ILE A 537 2.78 23.47 3.16
C ILE A 537 3.24 24.92 2.95
N GLU A 538 2.70 25.62 1.95
CA GLU A 538 3.00 27.03 1.72
C GLU A 538 2.64 27.89 2.96
N ALA A 539 1.45 27.66 3.53
CA ALA A 539 1.00 28.36 4.73
C ALA A 539 1.88 28.03 5.95
N GLU A 540 2.31 26.78 6.09
CA GLU A 540 3.18 26.39 7.20
C GLU A 540 4.59 26.98 7.08
N ILE A 541 5.18 27.01 5.87
CA ILE A 541 6.44 27.71 5.61
C ILE A 541 6.31 29.19 6.01
N ALA A 542 5.22 29.86 5.60
CA ALA A 542 4.96 31.25 5.95
C ALA A 542 4.82 31.46 7.47
N ARG A 543 4.14 30.53 8.15
CA ARG A 543 3.93 30.58 9.60
C ARG A 543 5.24 30.44 10.37
N VAL A 544 6.05 29.43 10.06
CA VAL A 544 7.29 29.15 10.81
C VAL A 544 8.39 30.17 10.53
N LEU A 545 8.47 30.68 9.28
CA LEU A 545 9.46 31.69 8.88
C LEU A 545 9.03 33.14 9.18
N GLY A 546 7.77 33.39 9.52
CA GLY A 546 7.26 34.74 9.76
C GLY A 546 7.27 35.65 8.52
N GLY A 547 7.27 35.07 7.32
CA GLY A 547 7.20 35.77 6.03
C GLY A 547 8.53 36.07 5.32
N SER A 548 9.67 35.66 5.87
CA SER A 548 10.97 35.70 5.16
C SER A 548 11.94 34.70 5.78
N GLY A 549 12.78 34.04 4.98
CA GLY A 549 13.76 33.07 5.49
C GLY A 549 14.32 32.21 4.37
N THR A 550 15.07 31.18 4.74
CA THR A 550 15.68 30.24 3.80
C THR A 550 14.84 28.96 3.69
N VAL A 551 14.67 28.43 2.49
CA VAL A 551 14.11 27.08 2.26
C VAL A 551 15.18 26.20 1.62
N VAL A 552 15.65 25.22 2.39
CA VAL A 552 16.64 24.25 1.94
C VAL A 552 15.93 23.09 1.25
N ILE A 553 16.02 23.03 -0.07
CA ILE A 553 15.41 22.00 -0.91
C ILE A 553 16.34 20.80 -1.00
N LEU A 554 15.87 19.62 -0.59
CA LEU A 554 16.60 18.37 -0.70
C LEU A 554 16.25 17.65 -1.99
N GLY A 555 17.26 17.27 -2.76
CA GLY A 555 17.10 16.55 -4.02
C GLY A 555 17.18 17.43 -5.27
N GLY A 556 17.49 16.79 -6.40
CA GLY A 556 17.52 17.43 -7.72
C GLY A 556 16.11 17.73 -8.25
N GLU A 557 16.03 18.28 -9.47
CA GLU A 557 14.74 18.60 -10.12
C GLU A 557 13.86 17.37 -10.37
N ALA A 558 14.44 16.16 -10.41
CA ALA A 558 13.68 14.91 -10.48
C ALA A 558 12.99 14.55 -9.14
N ALA A 559 13.48 15.08 -8.02
CA ALA A 559 12.89 14.93 -6.70
C ALA A 559 11.90 16.06 -6.43
N LEU A 560 12.36 17.30 -6.49
CA LEU A 560 11.54 18.50 -6.36
C LEU A 560 11.81 19.41 -7.56
N SER A 561 10.87 19.44 -8.49
CA SER A 561 10.96 20.18 -9.75
C SER A 561 11.29 21.65 -9.57
N SER A 562 11.74 22.29 -10.65
CA SER A 562 11.94 23.74 -10.70
C SER A 562 10.66 24.52 -10.44
N THR A 563 9.46 23.96 -10.66
CA THR A 563 8.17 24.59 -10.31
C THR A 563 8.07 24.88 -8.82
N VAL A 564 8.51 23.95 -7.97
CA VAL A 564 8.49 24.13 -6.50
C VAL A 564 9.46 25.24 -6.08
N GLU A 565 10.67 25.23 -6.61
CA GLU A 565 11.70 26.25 -6.33
C GLU A 565 11.26 27.64 -6.79
N LEU A 566 10.74 27.76 -8.03
CA LEU A 566 10.21 29.01 -8.55
C LEU A 566 9.05 29.54 -7.71
N ARG A 567 8.16 28.66 -7.24
CA ARG A 567 7.06 29.07 -6.35
C ARG A 567 7.58 29.66 -5.03
N LEU A 568 8.60 29.05 -4.44
CA LEU A 568 9.24 29.54 -3.20
C LEU A 568 9.95 30.89 -3.42
N ASP A 569 10.64 31.06 -4.55
CA ASP A 569 11.28 32.33 -4.93
C ASP A 569 10.24 33.44 -5.15
N GLU A 570 9.12 33.13 -5.81
CA GLU A 570 8.00 34.06 -6.01
C GLU A 570 7.37 34.54 -4.69
N LEU A 571 7.36 33.67 -3.68
CA LEU A 571 6.92 33.98 -2.32
C LEU A 571 7.96 34.81 -1.53
N GLY A 572 9.16 34.99 -2.08
CA GLY A 572 10.20 35.83 -1.50
C GLY A 572 11.15 35.13 -0.53
N TYR A 573 11.20 33.79 -0.55
CA TYR A 573 12.15 33.01 0.25
C TYR A 573 13.51 32.87 -0.45
N ASP A 574 14.59 32.71 0.33
CA ASP A 574 15.91 32.36 -0.19
C ASP A 574 15.99 30.83 -0.36
N THR A 575 15.96 30.35 -1.60
CA THR A 575 16.00 28.91 -1.89
C THR A 575 17.44 28.40 -1.96
N GLN A 576 17.73 27.28 -1.29
CA GLN A 576 19.04 26.63 -1.31
C GLN A 576 18.88 25.14 -1.60
N ARG A 577 19.39 24.68 -2.73
CA ARG A 577 19.22 23.28 -3.15
C ARG A 577 20.44 22.40 -2.81
N LEU A 578 20.21 21.32 -2.07
CA LEU A 578 21.17 20.25 -1.83
C LEU A 578 20.84 19.05 -2.71
N ALA A 579 21.52 18.92 -3.85
CA ALA A 579 21.22 17.90 -4.85
C ALA A 579 22.49 17.28 -5.46
N GLY A 580 22.57 15.96 -5.52
CA GLY A 580 23.59 15.19 -6.24
C GLY A 580 23.12 14.71 -7.62
N ALA A 581 23.97 13.95 -8.31
CA ALA A 581 23.61 13.30 -9.58
C ALA A 581 22.62 12.14 -9.39
N ASP A 582 22.63 11.54 -8.21
CA ASP A 582 21.75 10.47 -7.76
C ASP A 582 21.51 10.60 -6.24
N ARG A 583 20.72 9.69 -5.67
CA ARG A 583 20.38 9.70 -4.24
C ARG A 583 21.58 9.50 -3.31
N ILE A 584 22.63 8.81 -3.75
CA ILE A 584 23.86 8.63 -2.97
C ILE A 584 24.59 9.96 -2.91
N ALA A 585 24.80 10.59 -4.06
CA ALA A 585 25.45 11.89 -4.14
C ALA A 585 24.65 12.99 -3.41
N THR A 586 23.32 12.93 -3.43
CA THR A 586 22.47 13.84 -2.63
C THR A 586 22.67 13.60 -1.13
N ALA A 587 22.59 12.35 -0.66
CA ALA A 587 22.81 12.01 0.75
C ALA A 587 24.19 12.46 1.24
N LEU A 588 25.24 12.30 0.43
CA LEU A 588 26.59 12.78 0.77
C LEU A 588 26.67 14.32 0.83
N LYS A 589 25.94 15.04 -0.02
CA LYS A 589 25.85 16.51 0.08
C LYS A 589 25.10 16.94 1.34
N ILE A 590 24.03 16.24 1.68
CA ILE A 590 23.28 16.48 2.92
C ILE A 590 24.16 16.20 4.14
N ALA A 591 24.90 15.09 4.14
CA ALA A 591 25.82 14.73 5.21
C ALA A 591 26.89 15.82 5.43
N ASN A 592 27.55 16.27 4.37
CA ASN A 592 28.53 17.38 4.45
C ASN A 592 27.92 18.71 4.92
N ALA A 593 26.67 18.99 4.53
CA ALA A 593 25.95 20.18 4.97
C ALA A 593 25.48 20.06 6.43
N THR A 594 25.27 18.83 6.92
CA THR A 594 24.88 18.54 8.30
C THR A 594 26.06 18.75 9.23
N ASP A 595 27.17 18.07 8.98
CA ASP A 595 28.42 18.24 9.72
C ASP A 595 29.59 17.86 8.82
N ALA A 596 30.58 18.75 8.70
CA ALA A 596 31.81 18.49 7.95
C ALA A 596 32.79 17.56 8.70
N THR A 597 32.54 17.29 9.99
CA THR A 597 33.34 16.43 10.85
C THR A 597 32.45 15.55 11.75
N PRO A 598 31.55 14.73 11.17
CA PRO A 598 30.56 13.99 11.94
C PRO A 598 31.22 12.99 12.90
N SER A 599 30.67 12.88 14.12
CA SER A 599 31.13 11.91 15.12
C SER A 599 30.78 10.46 14.74
N ALA A 600 29.68 10.29 14.00
CA ALA A 600 29.16 9.00 13.57
C ALA A 600 28.60 9.06 12.14
N ILE A 601 28.76 7.96 11.41
CA ILE A 601 28.22 7.76 10.06
C ILE A 601 27.36 6.50 10.08
N LEU A 602 26.05 6.65 9.82
CA LEU A 602 25.11 5.54 9.72
C LEU A 602 24.85 5.26 8.23
N ILE A 603 25.32 4.11 7.77
CA ILE A 603 25.17 3.66 6.38
C ILE A 603 23.87 2.85 6.27
N THR A 604 22.96 3.27 5.39
CA THR A 604 21.70 2.58 5.12
C THR A 604 21.51 2.31 3.64
N ARG A 605 20.53 1.48 3.29
CA ARG A 605 20.11 1.28 1.90
C ARG A 605 19.42 2.54 1.37
N GLY A 606 19.69 2.90 0.12
CA GLY A 606 19.02 4.02 -0.54
C GLY A 606 17.69 3.67 -1.20
N TRP A 607 17.28 2.39 -1.20
CA TRP A 607 16.10 1.86 -1.93
C TRP A 607 15.20 0.96 -1.06
N ALA A 608 15.64 0.65 0.17
CA ALA A 608 14.87 -0.08 1.17
C ALA A 608 14.96 0.68 2.50
N PHE A 609 13.84 1.21 2.94
CA PHE A 609 13.79 2.43 3.74
C PHE A 609 13.40 2.33 5.23
N PRO A 610 12.83 1.22 5.73
CA PRO A 610 12.56 1.08 7.16
C PRO A 610 13.81 1.30 8.03
N ASP A 611 14.96 0.78 7.60
CA ASP A 611 16.24 0.93 8.31
C ASP A 611 16.71 2.38 8.36
N ALA A 612 16.53 3.12 7.25
CA ALA A 612 16.87 4.52 7.15
C ALA A 612 15.97 5.41 8.01
N LEU A 613 14.69 5.05 8.17
CA LEU A 613 13.74 5.77 9.01
C LEU A 613 14.11 5.69 10.50
N ALA A 614 14.63 4.54 10.96
CA ALA A 614 15.18 4.40 12.31
C ALA A 614 16.56 5.08 12.45
N ALA A 615 17.39 5.04 11.39
CA ALA A 615 18.73 5.61 11.41
C ALA A 615 18.76 7.15 11.49
N GLY A 616 17.80 7.85 10.88
CA GLY A 616 17.74 9.31 10.89
C GLY A 616 17.75 9.92 12.31
N PRO A 617 16.79 9.57 13.19
CA PRO A 617 16.77 9.99 14.58
C PRO A 617 17.99 9.56 15.37
N ALA A 618 18.52 8.36 15.12
CA ALA A 618 19.71 7.85 15.79
C ALA A 618 20.95 8.69 15.44
N ALA A 619 21.17 8.95 14.14
CA ALA A 619 22.22 9.84 13.67
C ALA A 619 22.06 11.24 14.27
N ALA A 620 20.84 11.80 14.27
CA ALA A 620 20.56 13.09 14.87
C ALA A 620 20.90 13.13 16.38
N HIS A 621 20.58 12.06 17.13
CA HIS A 621 20.82 11.97 18.56
C HIS A 621 22.31 11.95 18.93
N VAL A 622 23.13 11.25 18.14
CA VAL A 622 24.58 11.13 18.40
C VAL A 622 25.44 12.22 17.71
N GLY A 623 24.81 13.17 17.03
CA GLY A 623 25.51 14.19 16.25
C GLY A 623 26.22 13.63 15.00
N GLY A 624 25.64 12.58 14.42
CA GLY A 624 26.12 11.92 13.21
C GLY A 624 25.32 12.26 11.96
N VAL A 625 25.61 11.53 10.89
CA VAL A 625 24.98 11.69 9.56
C VAL A 625 24.46 10.35 9.04
N VAL A 626 23.46 10.42 8.15
CA VAL A 626 23.00 9.27 7.36
C VAL A 626 23.62 9.33 5.97
N VAL A 627 24.17 8.21 5.52
CA VAL A 627 24.70 8.03 4.16
C VAL A 627 23.99 6.85 3.50
N LEU A 628 23.62 7.01 2.23
CA LEU A 628 22.93 5.96 1.47
C LEU A 628 23.92 5.17 0.61
N ASN A 629 23.78 3.84 0.58
CA ASN A 629 24.47 2.95 -0.34
C ASN A 629 23.48 2.14 -1.19
N GLY A 630 23.94 1.67 -2.36
CA GLY A 630 23.19 0.79 -3.25
C GLY A 630 22.96 -0.62 -2.70
N ASP A 631 22.01 -1.32 -3.33
CA ASP A 631 21.51 -2.64 -2.91
C ASP A 631 22.34 -3.83 -3.44
N GLY A 632 23.44 -3.59 -4.16
CA GLY A 632 24.22 -4.66 -4.80
C GLY A 632 25.72 -4.61 -4.50
N GLU A 633 26.31 -3.41 -4.51
CA GLU A 633 27.75 -3.21 -4.34
C GLU A 633 28.03 -1.95 -3.51
N ARG A 634 29.25 -1.86 -2.97
CA ARG A 634 29.73 -0.64 -2.30
C ARG A 634 29.89 0.49 -3.31
N SER A 635 29.34 1.66 -3.01
CA SER A 635 29.53 2.85 -3.82
C SER A 635 30.93 3.43 -3.60
N PRO A 636 31.71 3.71 -4.68
CA PRO A 636 32.98 4.40 -4.57
C PRO A 636 32.88 5.78 -3.91
N ASP A 637 31.74 6.46 -4.04
CA ASP A 637 31.52 7.77 -3.43
C ASP A 637 31.34 7.65 -1.91
N VAL A 638 30.67 6.59 -1.44
CA VAL A 638 30.57 6.26 -0.02
C VAL A 638 31.94 5.89 0.53
N ASP A 639 32.70 5.05 -0.16
CA ASP A 639 34.07 4.70 0.25
C ASP A 639 34.98 5.95 0.34
N GLY A 640 34.86 6.85 -0.64
CA GLY A 640 35.57 8.13 -0.64
C GLY A 640 35.17 9.02 0.55
N TYR A 641 33.89 9.07 0.88
CA TYR A 641 33.39 9.81 2.04
C TYR A 641 33.90 9.23 3.36
N LEU A 642 33.87 7.90 3.53
CA LEU A 642 34.41 7.23 4.73
C LEU A 642 35.92 7.48 4.88
N ALA A 643 36.68 7.41 3.79
CA ALA A 643 38.12 7.69 3.80
C ALA A 643 38.46 9.13 4.17
N ALA A 644 37.56 10.09 3.86
CA ALA A 644 37.71 11.49 4.25
C ALA A 644 37.38 11.74 5.74
N HIS A 645 36.69 10.81 6.40
CA HIS A 645 36.26 10.92 7.80
C HIS A 645 36.79 9.74 8.65
N PRO A 646 38.12 9.55 8.73
CA PRO A 646 38.70 8.38 9.39
C PRO A 646 38.48 8.34 10.91
N ASP A 647 38.10 9.47 11.52
CA ASP A 647 37.87 9.60 12.95
C ASP A 647 36.40 9.35 13.34
N ALA A 648 35.49 9.21 12.37
CA ALA A 648 34.07 8.96 12.62
C ALA A 648 33.82 7.49 12.98
N SER A 649 32.90 7.23 13.92
CA SER A 649 32.40 5.88 14.17
C SER A 649 31.44 5.48 13.05
N VAL A 650 31.70 4.36 12.36
CA VAL A 650 30.91 3.93 11.22
C VAL A 650 30.01 2.78 11.63
N PHE A 651 28.70 2.92 11.37
CA PHE A 651 27.68 1.93 11.65
C PHE A 651 26.99 1.50 10.36
N ALA A 652 26.83 0.19 10.18
CA ALA A 652 26.10 -0.37 9.07
C ALA A 652 24.71 -0.81 9.55
N ILE A 653 23.68 -0.08 9.15
CA ILE A 653 22.30 -0.32 9.58
C ILE A 653 21.63 -1.27 8.59
N GLY A 654 21.13 -2.39 9.11
CA GLY A 654 20.54 -3.45 8.30
C GLY A 654 21.56 -4.51 7.85
N GLY A 655 21.12 -5.77 7.78
CA GLY A 655 22.00 -6.93 7.56
C GLY A 655 22.78 -6.87 6.24
N GLN A 656 22.22 -6.25 5.20
CA GLN A 656 22.91 -6.09 3.93
C GLN A 656 24.04 -5.06 4.00
N MET A 657 23.84 -3.93 4.68
CA MET A 657 24.91 -2.94 4.87
C MET A 657 26.03 -3.54 5.73
N ALA A 658 25.67 -4.33 6.76
CA ALA A 658 26.65 -5.04 7.57
C ALA A 658 27.49 -6.02 6.74
N SER A 659 26.90 -6.64 5.72
CA SER A 659 27.62 -7.52 4.78
C SER A 659 28.54 -6.74 3.83
N LEU A 660 28.08 -5.61 3.28
CA LEU A 660 28.86 -4.78 2.35
C LEU A 660 29.99 -3.99 3.04
N PHE A 661 29.79 -3.59 4.29
CA PHE A 661 30.74 -2.83 5.11
C PHE A 661 31.12 -3.61 6.37
N PRO A 662 31.84 -4.74 6.25
CA PRO A 662 32.19 -5.59 7.39
C PRO A 662 33.12 -4.91 8.41
N GLU A 663 33.73 -3.77 8.04
CA GLU A 663 34.52 -2.93 8.94
C GLU A 663 33.68 -1.97 9.80
N ALA A 664 32.42 -1.71 9.43
CA ALA A 664 31.50 -0.88 10.19
C ALA A 664 30.86 -1.70 11.32
N ALA A 665 30.51 -1.04 12.42
CA ALA A 665 29.76 -1.66 13.51
C ALA A 665 28.37 -2.07 13.01
N PRO A 666 28.01 -3.37 13.01
CA PRO A 666 26.74 -3.80 12.46
C PRO A 666 25.60 -3.57 13.46
N VAL A 667 24.51 -2.95 13.01
CA VAL A 667 23.28 -2.75 13.80
C VAL A 667 22.09 -3.21 12.97
N PHE A 668 21.60 -4.42 13.23
CA PHE A 668 20.49 -5.01 12.49
C PHE A 668 19.79 -6.11 13.29
N GLY A 669 18.56 -6.42 12.90
CA GLY A 669 17.77 -7.54 13.40
C GLY A 669 17.35 -8.50 12.29
N ALA A 670 16.52 -9.49 12.64
CA ALA A 670 16.01 -10.48 11.69
C ALA A 670 15.13 -9.85 10.59
N ASP A 671 14.46 -8.75 10.92
CA ASP A 671 13.62 -7.97 10.02
C ASP A 671 13.76 -6.46 10.30
N ARG A 672 12.88 -5.66 9.68
CA ARG A 672 12.85 -4.19 9.84
C ARG A 672 12.46 -3.71 11.24
N PHE A 673 11.60 -4.45 11.95
CA PHE A 673 11.15 -4.10 13.29
C PHE A 673 12.25 -4.40 14.30
N ALA A 674 12.85 -5.58 14.19
CA ALA A 674 14.03 -5.97 14.94
C ALA A 674 15.22 -5.03 14.67
N THR A 675 15.40 -4.58 13.43
CA THR A 675 16.44 -3.59 13.09
C THR A 675 16.15 -2.24 13.75
N ALA A 676 14.91 -1.74 13.72
CA ALA A 676 14.54 -0.50 14.41
C ALA A 676 14.74 -0.61 15.93
N ALA A 677 14.38 -1.75 16.55
CA ALA A 677 14.63 -2.01 17.96
C ALA A 677 16.14 -2.11 18.29
N ALA A 678 16.94 -2.71 17.40
CA ALA A 678 18.40 -2.78 17.55
C ALA A 678 19.04 -1.38 17.48
N VAL A 679 18.61 -0.54 16.52
CA VAL A 679 19.01 0.87 16.44
C VAL A 679 18.59 1.61 17.72
N ALA A 680 17.37 1.38 18.20
CA ALA A 680 16.88 2.00 19.43
C ALA A 680 17.74 1.62 20.65
N GLY A 681 18.10 0.35 20.81
CA GLY A 681 18.94 -0.13 21.92
C GLY A 681 20.40 0.32 21.83
N GLU A 682 20.95 0.45 20.62
CA GLU A 682 22.35 0.87 20.42
C GLU A 682 22.54 2.37 20.70
N PHE A 683 21.63 3.21 20.19
CA PHE A 683 21.86 4.65 20.15
C PHE A 683 21.15 5.43 21.27
N PHE A 684 20.13 4.86 21.93
CA PHE A 684 19.34 5.57 22.93
C PHE A 684 19.43 4.87 24.29
N THR A 685 20.18 5.47 25.20
CA THR A 685 20.28 4.98 26.59
C THR A 685 19.16 5.58 27.43
N ASP A 686 18.32 4.73 28.02
CA ASP A 686 17.21 5.10 28.91
C ASP A 686 16.30 6.22 28.34
N PRO A 687 15.79 6.09 27.10
CA PRO A 687 14.94 7.11 26.51
C PRO A 687 13.64 7.26 27.30
N VAL A 688 13.20 8.51 27.43
CA VAL A 688 11.91 8.86 28.07
C VAL A 688 10.79 9.11 27.06
N VAL A 689 11.14 9.20 25.77
CA VAL A 689 10.18 9.32 24.67
C VAL A 689 10.55 8.35 23.56
N ALA A 690 9.56 7.82 22.83
CA ALA A 690 9.77 7.04 21.62
C ALA A 690 8.71 7.40 20.57
N GLY A 691 9.07 7.28 19.30
CA GLY A 691 8.19 7.45 18.15
C GLY A 691 7.78 6.11 17.60
N LEU A 692 6.58 6.00 17.06
CA LEU A 692 6.07 4.82 16.38
C LEU A 692 5.60 5.19 14.98
N SER A 693 6.06 4.43 14.00
CA SER A 693 5.69 4.55 12.59
C SER A 693 5.23 3.20 12.04
N ARG A 694 4.29 3.19 11.08
CA ARG A 694 4.11 2.01 10.23
C ARG A 694 5.33 1.77 9.36
N SER A 695 5.59 0.52 9.03
CA SER A 695 6.79 0.11 8.28
C SER A 695 6.58 -0.02 6.76
N ASP A 696 5.33 0.03 6.33
CA ASP A 696 4.85 -0.14 4.95
C ASP A 696 4.13 1.12 4.42
N THR A 697 3.71 2.02 5.31
CA THR A 697 3.21 3.38 5.01
C THR A 697 3.78 4.39 6.01
N PHE A 698 5.03 4.81 5.80
CA PHE A 698 5.73 5.76 6.67
C PHE A 698 5.93 7.20 6.16
N PRO A 699 5.36 7.68 5.04
CA PRO A 699 5.62 9.06 4.60
C PRO A 699 5.15 10.09 5.65
N ASP A 700 4.11 9.75 6.41
CA ASP A 700 3.62 10.49 7.58
C ASP A 700 4.67 10.65 8.69
N SER A 701 5.63 9.72 8.76
CA SER A 701 6.68 9.64 9.78
C SER A 701 8.01 10.25 9.34
N LEU A 702 8.16 10.69 8.08
CA LEU A 702 9.38 11.31 7.59
C LEU A 702 9.70 12.60 8.37
N ALA A 703 8.69 13.45 8.56
CA ALA A 703 8.80 14.60 9.47
C ALA A 703 8.91 14.13 10.94
N GLY A 704 8.28 13.00 11.29
CA GLY A 704 8.33 12.39 12.62
C GLY A 704 9.73 12.01 13.08
N GLY A 705 10.62 11.63 12.15
CA GLY A 705 12.02 11.38 12.43
C GLY A 705 12.73 12.60 13.03
N THR A 706 12.50 13.79 12.47
CA THR A 706 13.05 15.04 13.03
C THR A 706 12.46 15.37 14.40
N HIS A 707 11.17 15.13 14.57
CA HIS A 707 10.49 15.37 15.83
C HIS A 707 11.06 14.49 16.95
N ILE A 708 11.10 13.17 16.76
CA ILE A 708 11.57 12.25 17.80
C ILE A 708 13.07 12.35 18.04
N GLY A 709 13.88 12.49 16.97
CA GLY A 709 15.33 12.66 17.07
C GLY A 709 15.70 13.90 17.88
N SER A 710 14.97 15.01 17.68
CA SER A 710 15.20 16.24 18.44
C SER A 710 14.84 16.16 19.94
N ARG A 711 14.06 15.15 20.33
CA ARG A 711 13.69 14.86 21.72
C ARG A 711 14.55 13.75 22.35
N GLY A 712 15.52 13.22 21.59
CA GLY A 712 16.37 12.13 22.03
C GLY A 712 15.64 10.80 22.18
N GLY A 713 14.60 10.57 21.38
CA GLY A 713 13.88 9.29 21.35
C GLY A 713 14.14 8.50 20.07
N PRO A 714 14.05 7.16 20.13
CA PRO A 714 14.13 6.31 18.95
C PRO A 714 12.85 6.38 18.11
N MET A 715 12.99 6.13 16.81
CA MET A 715 11.86 5.76 15.95
C MET A 715 11.74 4.24 15.91
N LEU A 716 10.64 3.73 16.42
CA LEU A 716 10.26 2.32 16.37
C LEU A 716 9.28 2.10 15.22
N LEU A 717 9.25 0.86 14.73
CA LEU A 717 8.39 0.48 13.61
C LEU A 717 7.32 -0.50 14.06
N THR A 718 6.16 -0.44 13.44
CA THR A 718 5.12 -1.45 13.55
C THR A 718 4.53 -1.75 12.19
N SER A 719 3.83 -2.87 12.09
CA SER A 719 2.83 -3.09 11.04
C SER A 719 1.48 -3.17 11.73
N GLU A 720 0.40 -3.15 10.97
CA GLU A 720 -0.79 -3.86 11.43
C GLU A 720 -0.43 -5.34 11.46
N ALA A 721 -0.46 -5.97 12.63
CA ALA A 721 -0.13 -7.39 12.69
C ALA A 721 -1.25 -8.20 12.05
N ALA A 722 -0.87 -9.17 11.23
CA ALA A 722 -1.71 -10.24 10.68
C ALA A 722 -2.41 -11.13 11.73
N SER A 723 -2.29 -10.83 13.03
CA SER A 723 -2.66 -11.70 14.16
C SER A 723 -3.58 -11.04 15.21
N GLY A 724 -4.03 -9.79 15.00
CA GLY A 724 -4.77 -9.07 16.03
C GLY A 724 -3.93 -8.71 17.27
N LEU A 725 -2.59 -8.73 17.14
CA LEU A 725 -1.68 -8.10 18.09
C LEU A 725 -1.33 -6.71 17.58
N ASP A 726 -1.97 -5.73 18.18
CA ASP A 726 -1.93 -4.32 17.84
C ASP A 726 -0.52 -3.69 17.69
N LEU A 727 0.57 -4.28 18.20
CA LEU A 727 1.95 -3.77 18.11
C LEU A 727 2.93 -4.89 17.75
N HIS A 728 3.85 -4.66 16.80
CA HIS A 728 4.85 -5.69 16.42
C HIS A 728 5.71 -6.14 17.60
N TRP A 729 6.05 -7.43 17.68
CA TRP A 729 6.55 -8.03 18.92
C TRP A 729 7.94 -7.53 19.35
N GLU A 730 8.87 -7.25 18.44
CA GLU A 730 10.18 -6.65 18.78
C GLU A 730 10.02 -5.22 19.31
N THR A 731 9.06 -4.48 18.77
CA THR A 731 8.71 -3.14 19.27
C THR A 731 8.08 -3.24 20.65
N ALA A 732 7.16 -4.20 20.86
CA ALA A 732 6.57 -4.46 22.17
C ALA A 732 7.63 -4.88 23.20
N LEU A 733 8.60 -5.72 22.82
CA LEU A 733 9.70 -6.13 23.69
C LEU A 733 10.61 -4.95 24.06
N TYR A 734 10.95 -4.10 23.09
CA TYR A 734 11.75 -2.91 23.37
C TYR A 734 11.04 -1.98 24.35
N VAL A 735 9.76 -1.69 24.10
CA VAL A 735 8.94 -0.80 24.95
C VAL A 735 8.75 -1.36 26.36
N CYS A 736 8.69 -2.69 26.49
CA CYS A 736 8.57 -3.38 27.78
C CYS A 736 9.92 -3.66 28.47
N GLY A 737 11.05 -3.29 27.86
CA GLY A 737 12.38 -3.59 28.38
C GLY A 737 12.69 -2.82 29.67
N GLU A 738 13.43 -3.44 30.60
CA GLU A 738 13.89 -2.76 31.83
C GLU A 738 14.95 -1.67 31.56
N GLU A 739 15.45 -1.58 30.33
CA GLU A 739 16.48 -0.62 29.89
C GLU A 739 15.91 0.71 29.38
N VAL A 740 14.57 0.87 29.35
CA VAL A 740 13.91 2.09 28.90
C VAL A 740 13.01 2.68 30.00
N SER A 741 12.95 4.00 30.09
CA SER A 741 12.07 4.74 31.01
C SER A 741 11.02 5.56 30.25
N LEU A 742 10.45 4.97 29.20
CA LEU A 742 9.48 5.64 28.32
C LEU A 742 8.28 6.16 29.13
N ARG A 743 7.98 7.45 28.96
CA ARG A 743 6.80 8.12 29.53
C ARG A 743 5.87 8.68 28.46
N THR A 744 6.41 8.95 27.27
CA THR A 744 5.69 9.54 26.16
C THR A 744 5.93 8.77 24.89
N GLY A 745 4.85 8.34 24.24
CA GLY A 745 4.89 7.75 22.91
C GLY A 745 4.35 8.74 21.90
N TYR A 746 5.00 8.89 20.76
CA TYR A 746 4.49 9.69 19.65
C TYR A 746 4.07 8.79 18.50
N LEU A 747 2.84 8.92 18.04
CA LEU A 747 2.36 8.29 16.82
C LEU A 747 2.40 9.31 15.69
N TYR A 748 2.97 8.92 14.55
CA TYR A 748 2.99 9.77 13.36
C TYR A 748 2.03 9.22 12.33
N GLY A 749 1.08 10.06 11.91
CA GLY A 749 0.03 9.72 10.95
C GLY A 749 -1.32 9.39 11.59
N GLY A 750 -2.37 9.44 10.75
CA GLY A 750 -3.77 9.22 11.15
C GLY A 750 -4.06 7.78 11.57
N GLU A 751 -5.33 7.48 11.87
CA GLU A 751 -5.74 6.11 12.25
C GLU A 751 -5.45 5.06 11.17
N MET A 752 -5.42 5.46 9.89
CA MET A 752 -4.99 4.61 8.77
C MET A 752 -3.49 4.27 8.80
N ALA A 753 -2.67 5.17 9.34
CA ALA A 753 -1.22 4.99 9.47
C ALA A 753 -0.84 4.29 10.78
N VAL A 754 -1.58 4.48 11.86
CA VAL A 754 -1.44 3.70 13.09
C VAL A 754 -2.83 3.58 13.70
N SER A 755 -3.40 2.38 13.75
CA SER A 755 -4.77 2.18 14.24
C SER A 755 -4.93 2.59 15.72
N SER A 756 -6.17 2.89 16.13
CA SER A 756 -6.49 3.21 17.53
C SER A 756 -6.28 2.01 18.46
N ALA A 757 -6.32 0.79 17.92
CA ALA A 757 -5.95 -0.43 18.64
C ALA A 757 -4.43 -0.49 18.87
N THR A 758 -3.62 -0.22 17.85
CA THR A 758 -2.15 -0.04 17.97
C THR A 758 -1.79 1.05 18.96
N GLU A 759 -2.48 2.18 18.90
CA GLU A 759 -2.31 3.28 19.87
C GLU A 759 -2.58 2.82 21.29
N GLN A 760 -3.69 2.13 21.52
CA GLN A 760 -4.05 1.64 22.85
C GLN A 760 -3.03 0.62 23.36
N THR A 761 -2.62 -0.34 22.54
CA THR A 761 -1.61 -1.33 22.95
C THR A 761 -0.26 -0.68 23.20
N TYR A 762 0.15 0.30 22.39
CA TYR A 762 1.37 1.06 22.64
C TYR A 762 1.31 1.84 23.96
N ALA A 763 0.16 2.47 24.25
CA ALA A 763 -0.09 3.15 25.52
C ALA A 763 -0.01 2.17 26.71
N ASP A 764 -0.64 1.00 26.59
CA ASP A 764 -0.64 -0.02 27.63
C ASP A 764 0.78 -0.53 27.91
N ARG A 765 1.57 -0.83 26.86
CA ARG A 765 2.96 -1.28 27.03
C ARG A 765 3.83 -0.22 27.69
N MET A 766 3.71 1.05 27.30
CA MET A 766 4.45 2.15 27.95
C MET A 766 4.05 2.33 29.41
N ALA A 767 2.79 2.05 29.78
CA ALA A 767 2.33 2.06 31.17
C ALA A 767 2.80 0.84 31.97
N GLY A 768 3.55 -0.08 31.36
CA GLY A 768 3.99 -1.35 31.95
C GLY A 768 2.89 -2.41 32.05
N THR A 769 1.69 -2.12 31.53
CA THR A 769 0.56 -3.06 31.47
C THR A 769 0.67 -3.93 30.23
N GLY A 770 0.50 -5.24 30.37
CA GLY A 770 0.61 -6.18 29.25
C GLY A 770 2.05 -6.58 28.86
N CYS A 771 3.07 -6.20 29.63
CA CYS A 771 4.46 -6.63 29.44
C CYS A 771 4.81 -8.01 30.07
N GLY A 772 3.82 -8.70 30.65
CA GLY A 772 4.00 -9.95 31.42
C GLY A 772 3.59 -11.21 30.69
#